data_AF-A0A1L9UI29-F1
#
_entry.id   AF-A0A1L9UI29-F1
#
_cell.length_a   1.000
_cell.length_b   1.000
_cell.length_c   1.000
_cell.angle_alpha   90.00
_cell.angle_beta   90.00
_cell.angle_gamma   90.00
#
_symmetry.space_group_name_H-M   'P 1'
#
loop_
_entity.id
_entity.type
_entity.pdbx_description
1 polymer ?
#
loop_
_entity_poly.entity_id
_entity_poly.type
_entity_poly.pdbx_seq_one_letter_code
_entity_poly.pdbx_strand_id
1 'polypeptide(L)'
;MSTSDAVFHRRNKQVQDAIDGQNLKQALQLIDKRIKKGEDTRFLKAWKANILYRHADDANRNRGISETLELCKAEPPTTDLDTLDILHETLERMPDHADTLRGIWEKASKANSKDLDIQMRWFEYAFEGDDWKSAQKAAMALQSNFPKTRKYHLWAIFLSYLVSVDQASSEADRKLFGMLAYRMISKAAESVPSDSKELLSPPRAIQSAEELLLLIKIFESQERHGEIVKILDSENLGISSRVIQNDWSFIGEKLSSLEKAQMWTDGLAYTKGLLAIPTNETEQKALQERDDWAVWHLLIAATKNINSSETTDATRKFVDEFVAAVPKSRNAQLARLDLMHWSFQAGNLKAEDLITACQEYFDRNSHKLYCFGDLRSYVPTLDKSSVLKFVEYVSASAAGQTDGKYPSKEVAMINALKCEYCFLLSADESNASKAKVEEFVSRCLQVYREVERPEKSSAPSTIESQPSDDLCLLAAMSLIRFSGAWISDSSEKVPDIVLIRAAAILERLLVDSPHNYQALLLLVRIYLRLGAGSLALRTFSKLSVKQIQFETVAHNLFTRLATIHPHSAPPIEGAEYKDFNPQSAFVQALNFYKTADVTTVRNRSKGLDYGSYVNVQGTIDLQKRLKQSICRRMWALDVRRIQRLAGGDPMGRYQDMARDTSPLVDQRIFDAFMNCEAPGQPTFEERMRLGPLPRDQWIKSSRMTDHLFDLLKSLTAQKPVTVEPELPRLEDVVGPEAEAEMTPSEIESARVNLNILTLALFLNGSKSVTSEQVDTCLTQVEEWLESKLNDVTVNDANVSPVISNTAIYVKPEAPTAPSWRYFHSLFTVLESLKALSLLYTVGLRKGTKGKLPKERVEKLADRTRQVHQGVRANVRALKSSISAPGVLGSLTDLVVAGSGSEDGSQLRTELDKTLDTAALEVFCGELMESWEEGLGGIFAVSM
;
A
#
# COMPACT_ATOMS: atom_id res chain seq x y z
N MET A 1 18.25 -46.26 -23.33
CA MET A 1 18.95 -46.00 -22.05
C MET A 1 19.84 -47.19 -21.75
N SER A 2 21.15 -46.97 -21.62
CA SER A 2 22.11 -48.04 -21.35
C SER A 2 22.00 -48.50 -19.88
N THR A 3 22.45 -49.71 -19.56
CA THR A 3 22.49 -50.22 -18.17
C THR A 3 23.38 -49.37 -17.25
N SER A 4 24.33 -48.60 -17.77
CA SER A 4 25.12 -47.65 -16.99
C SER A 4 24.34 -46.40 -16.58
N ASP A 5 23.42 -45.91 -17.41
CA ASP A 5 22.59 -44.73 -17.09
C ASP A 5 21.63 -45.03 -15.93
N ALA A 6 21.03 -46.22 -15.91
CA ALA A 6 20.14 -46.64 -14.84
C ALA A 6 20.86 -46.75 -13.47
N VAL A 7 22.11 -47.22 -13.48
CA VAL A 7 22.94 -47.30 -12.26
C VAL A 7 23.36 -45.90 -11.79
N PHE A 8 23.71 -45.01 -12.73
CA PHE A 8 24.05 -43.61 -12.43
C PHE A 8 22.87 -42.86 -11.79
N HIS A 9 21.66 -42.95 -12.38
CA HIS A 9 20.45 -42.33 -11.82
C HIS A 9 20.08 -42.89 -10.44
N ARG A 10 20.18 -44.22 -10.24
CA ARG A 10 19.91 -44.84 -8.93
C ARG A 10 20.87 -44.35 -7.85
N ARG A 11 22.17 -44.19 -8.18
CA ARG A 11 23.18 -43.65 -7.24
C ARG A 11 22.97 -42.18 -6.95
N ASN A 12 22.58 -41.36 -7.93
CA ASN A 12 22.23 -39.96 -7.71
C ASN A 12 21.00 -39.85 -6.79
N LYS A 13 19.98 -40.69 -7.02
CA LYS A 13 18.79 -40.72 -6.16
C LYS A 13 19.12 -41.01 -4.69
N GLN A 14 20.03 -41.95 -4.41
CA GLN A 14 20.45 -42.25 -3.03
C GLN A 14 21.11 -41.06 -2.32
N VAL A 15 21.87 -40.24 -3.05
CA VAL A 15 22.47 -39.02 -2.50
C VAL A 15 21.39 -37.96 -2.31
N GLN A 16 20.46 -37.81 -3.27
CA GLN A 16 19.34 -36.88 -3.17
C GLN A 16 18.40 -37.20 -2.00
N ASP A 17 18.00 -38.47 -1.84
CA ASP A 17 17.16 -38.93 -0.73
C ASP A 17 17.82 -38.63 0.64
N ALA A 18 19.16 -38.72 0.71
CA ALA A 18 19.91 -38.37 1.92
C ALA A 18 19.94 -36.85 2.18
N ILE A 19 19.98 -36.02 1.13
CA ILE A 19 19.86 -34.56 1.24
C ILE A 19 18.45 -34.15 1.67
N ASP A 20 17.43 -34.74 1.06
CA ASP A 20 16.02 -34.47 1.34
C ASP A 20 15.65 -34.87 2.78
N GLY A 21 16.25 -35.97 3.28
CA GLY A 21 16.18 -36.37 4.70
C GLY A 21 17.06 -35.55 5.66
N GLN A 22 17.67 -34.44 5.21
CA GLN A 22 18.63 -33.59 5.95
C GLN A 22 19.86 -34.33 6.53
N ASN A 23 20.17 -35.52 6.03
CA ASN A 23 21.32 -36.32 6.46
C ASN A 23 22.58 -35.98 5.64
N LEU A 24 23.04 -34.73 5.74
CA LEU A 24 24.15 -34.20 4.93
C LEU A 24 25.48 -34.99 5.10
N LYS A 25 25.74 -35.53 6.29
CA LYS A 25 26.92 -36.40 6.53
C LYS A 25 26.88 -37.69 5.73
N GLN A 26 25.69 -38.30 5.63
CA GLN A 26 25.49 -39.51 4.84
C GLN A 26 25.64 -39.21 3.34
N ALA A 27 25.09 -38.08 2.88
CA ALA A 27 25.25 -37.63 1.50
C ALA A 27 26.74 -37.44 1.12
N LEU A 28 27.54 -36.78 1.99
CA LEU A 28 28.98 -36.62 1.78
C LEU A 28 29.72 -37.95 1.70
N GLN A 29 29.42 -38.90 2.60
CA GLN A 29 30.04 -40.23 2.58
C GLN A 29 29.73 -41.01 1.30
N LEU A 30 28.50 -40.90 0.80
CA LEU A 30 28.09 -41.53 -0.45
C LEU A 30 28.85 -40.94 -1.64
N ILE A 31 29.03 -39.62 -1.70
CA ILE A 31 29.80 -38.96 -2.76
C ILE A 31 31.29 -39.31 -2.67
N ASP A 32 31.89 -39.24 -1.48
CA ASP A 32 33.31 -39.59 -1.29
C ASP A 32 33.58 -41.06 -1.65
N LYS A 33 32.63 -41.97 -1.39
CA LYS A 33 32.73 -43.37 -1.80
C LYS A 33 32.69 -43.53 -3.32
N ARG A 34 31.96 -42.68 -4.05
CA ARG A 34 31.90 -42.70 -5.51
C ARG A 34 33.17 -42.16 -6.13
N ILE A 35 33.67 -41.03 -5.62
CA ILE A 35 34.96 -40.44 -6.05
C ILE A 35 36.09 -41.46 -5.84
N LYS A 36 36.15 -42.10 -4.66
CA LYS A 36 37.15 -43.15 -4.37
C LYS A 36 37.03 -44.41 -5.25
N LYS A 37 35.86 -44.66 -5.84
CA LYS A 37 35.62 -45.80 -6.75
C LYS A 37 35.91 -45.47 -8.22
N GLY A 38 36.44 -44.29 -8.53
CA GLY A 38 36.85 -43.88 -9.87
C GLY A 38 35.90 -42.95 -10.62
N GLU A 39 34.76 -42.57 -10.02
CA GLU A 39 33.84 -41.56 -10.57
C GLU A 39 34.30 -40.14 -10.13
N ASP A 40 35.44 -39.66 -10.65
CA ASP A 40 36.00 -38.33 -10.31
C ASP A 40 35.55 -37.22 -11.29
N THR A 41 34.24 -36.97 -11.37
CA THR A 41 33.67 -35.98 -12.30
C THR A 41 33.56 -34.58 -11.68
N ARG A 42 33.56 -33.53 -12.51
CA ARG A 42 33.33 -32.14 -12.05
C ARG A 42 31.96 -31.99 -11.37
N PHE A 43 30.93 -32.67 -11.89
CA PHE A 43 29.60 -32.75 -11.29
C PHE A 43 29.63 -33.23 -9.84
N LEU A 44 30.31 -34.34 -9.54
CA LEU A 44 30.38 -34.89 -8.18
C LEU A 44 31.19 -33.98 -7.24
N LYS A 45 32.22 -33.30 -7.75
CA LYS A 45 32.98 -32.29 -6.97
C LYS A 45 32.11 -31.06 -6.65
N ALA A 46 31.36 -30.54 -7.62
CA ALA A 46 30.44 -29.43 -7.41
C ALA A 46 29.33 -29.80 -6.41
N TRP A 47 28.76 -31.01 -6.54
CA TRP A 47 27.71 -31.48 -5.63
C TRP A 47 28.23 -31.66 -4.19
N LYS A 48 29.45 -32.19 -4.04
CA LYS A 48 30.15 -32.27 -2.75
C LYS A 48 30.35 -30.88 -2.14
N ALA A 49 30.84 -29.92 -2.94
CA ALA A 49 31.09 -28.56 -2.48
C ALA A 49 29.78 -27.87 -2.01
N ASN A 50 28.67 -28.04 -2.73
CA ASN A 50 27.35 -27.55 -2.33
C ASN A 50 26.89 -28.16 -0.99
N ILE A 51 27.05 -29.48 -0.79
CA ILE A 51 26.66 -30.13 0.47
C ILE A 51 27.56 -29.70 1.63
N LEU A 52 28.87 -29.53 1.40
CA LEU A 52 29.80 -28.98 2.38
C LEU A 52 29.40 -27.55 2.78
N TYR A 53 29.00 -26.72 1.82
CA TYR A 53 28.51 -25.37 2.07
C TYR A 53 27.22 -25.35 2.92
N ARG A 54 26.31 -26.29 2.69
CA ARG A 54 25.04 -26.42 3.44
C ARG A 54 25.22 -27.00 4.85
N HIS A 55 26.43 -27.41 5.22
CA HIS A 55 26.69 -27.99 6.54
C HIS A 55 26.66 -26.92 7.64
N ALA A 56 26.15 -27.27 8.83
CA ALA A 56 26.03 -26.35 9.96
C ALA A 56 27.38 -26.01 10.65
N ASP A 57 28.50 -26.56 10.17
CA ASP A 57 29.82 -26.42 10.78
C ASP A 57 30.67 -25.49 9.91
N ASP A 58 31.21 -24.42 10.50
CA ASP A 58 31.94 -23.37 9.79
C ASP A 58 33.17 -23.90 9.05
N ALA A 59 33.84 -24.92 9.59
CA ALA A 59 35.00 -25.54 8.93
C ALA A 59 34.60 -26.24 7.62
N ASN A 60 33.49 -26.98 7.63
CA ASN A 60 32.95 -27.63 6.43
C ASN A 60 32.39 -26.60 5.44
N ARG A 61 31.73 -25.56 5.94
CA ARG A 61 31.20 -24.48 5.11
C ARG A 61 32.30 -23.72 4.37
N ASN A 62 33.36 -23.30 5.07
CA ASN A 62 34.51 -22.62 4.48
C ASN A 62 35.23 -23.49 3.45
N ARG A 63 35.30 -24.80 3.70
CA ARG A 63 35.85 -25.76 2.75
C ARG A 63 34.97 -25.88 1.50
N GLY A 64 33.65 -25.91 1.65
CA GLY A 64 32.71 -25.88 0.53
C GLY A 64 32.86 -24.64 -0.33
N ILE A 65 33.07 -23.47 0.28
CA ILE A 65 33.38 -22.22 -0.41
C ILE A 65 34.67 -22.36 -1.26
N SER A 66 35.76 -22.82 -0.65
CA SER A 66 37.04 -22.99 -1.35
C SER A 66 36.95 -23.96 -2.52
N GLU A 67 36.35 -25.14 -2.32
CA GLU A 67 36.19 -26.16 -3.37
C GLU A 67 35.31 -25.64 -4.53
N THR A 68 34.27 -24.84 -4.23
CA THR A 68 33.42 -24.20 -5.25
C THR A 68 34.21 -23.19 -6.08
N LEU A 69 34.98 -22.31 -5.43
CA LEU A 69 35.76 -21.28 -6.11
C LEU A 69 36.88 -21.86 -6.98
N GLU A 70 37.50 -22.97 -6.57
CA GLU A 70 38.48 -23.70 -7.38
C GLU A 70 37.85 -24.24 -8.66
N LEU A 71 36.65 -24.83 -8.58
CA LEU A 71 35.92 -25.33 -9.74
C LEU A 71 35.53 -24.21 -10.71
N CYS A 72 35.20 -23.02 -10.21
CA CYS A 72 34.88 -21.84 -11.05
C CYS A 72 36.11 -21.24 -11.76
N LYS A 73 37.32 -21.53 -11.28
CA LYS A 73 38.59 -21.07 -11.86
C LYS A 73 39.27 -22.12 -12.76
N ALA A 74 38.66 -23.30 -12.91
CA ALA A 74 39.24 -24.38 -13.68
C ALA A 74 39.38 -24.05 -15.18
N GLU A 75 40.49 -24.47 -15.78
CA GLU A 75 40.78 -24.39 -17.22
C GLU A 75 40.90 -25.82 -17.79
N PRO A 76 40.17 -26.20 -18.86
CA PRO A 76 39.17 -25.41 -19.58
C PRO A 76 37.91 -25.13 -18.72
N PRO A 77 37.15 -24.05 -19.01
CA PRO A 77 35.93 -23.71 -18.29
C PRO A 77 34.93 -24.87 -18.27
N THR A 78 34.13 -24.94 -17.20
CA THR A 78 33.06 -25.94 -17.10
C THR A 78 31.94 -25.58 -18.09
N THR A 79 31.55 -26.53 -18.93
CA THR A 79 30.49 -26.39 -19.94
C THR A 79 29.31 -27.33 -19.71
N ASP A 80 29.42 -28.21 -18.71
CA ASP A 80 28.35 -29.13 -18.30
C ASP A 80 27.26 -28.38 -17.52
N LEU A 81 26.02 -28.41 -18.02
CA LEU A 81 24.89 -27.66 -17.46
C LEU A 81 24.58 -28.04 -16.01
N ASP A 82 24.49 -29.34 -15.70
CA ASP A 82 24.18 -29.82 -14.35
C ASP A 82 25.24 -29.37 -13.34
N THR A 83 26.53 -29.40 -13.72
CA THR A 83 27.62 -28.87 -12.89
C THR A 83 27.53 -27.34 -12.73
N LEU A 84 27.23 -26.60 -13.80
CA LEU A 84 27.09 -25.14 -13.76
C LEU A 84 25.91 -24.70 -12.89
N ASP A 85 24.77 -25.38 -12.98
CA ASP A 85 23.58 -25.11 -12.16
C ASP A 85 23.88 -25.30 -10.66
N ILE A 86 24.60 -26.37 -10.29
CA ILE A 86 25.01 -26.60 -8.89
C ILE A 86 25.98 -25.50 -8.41
N LEU A 87 26.94 -25.11 -9.25
CA LEU A 87 27.88 -24.03 -8.91
C LEU A 87 27.14 -22.70 -8.76
N HIS A 88 26.17 -22.42 -9.64
CA HIS A 88 25.32 -21.23 -9.58
C HIS A 88 24.50 -21.22 -8.27
N GLU A 89 23.77 -22.30 -7.96
CA GLU A 89 22.96 -22.44 -6.74
C GLU A 89 23.80 -22.29 -5.44
N THR A 90 25.05 -22.74 -5.47
CA THR A 90 25.98 -22.60 -4.34
C THR A 90 26.45 -21.14 -4.21
N LEU A 91 26.84 -20.52 -5.32
CA LEU A 91 27.33 -19.14 -5.38
C LEU A 91 26.22 -18.10 -5.11
N GLU A 92 24.97 -18.34 -5.49
CA GLU A 92 23.82 -17.48 -5.15
C GLU A 92 23.65 -17.32 -3.63
N ARG A 93 24.01 -18.36 -2.87
CA ARG A 93 23.98 -18.33 -1.41
C ARG A 93 25.21 -17.65 -0.80
N MET A 94 26.13 -17.14 -1.62
CA MET A 94 27.41 -16.54 -1.23
C MET A 94 27.50 -15.10 -1.77
N PRO A 95 26.92 -14.10 -1.08
CA PRO A 95 26.84 -12.71 -1.57
C PRO A 95 28.20 -12.10 -1.90
N ASP A 96 29.24 -12.45 -1.14
CA ASP A 96 30.61 -11.93 -1.31
C ASP A 96 31.29 -12.36 -2.62
N HIS A 97 30.69 -13.33 -3.33
CA HIS A 97 31.24 -13.89 -4.57
C HIS A 97 30.34 -13.64 -5.80
N ALA A 98 29.51 -12.59 -5.76
CA ALA A 98 28.63 -12.20 -6.85
C ALA A 98 29.36 -12.03 -8.20
N ASP A 99 30.59 -11.49 -8.21
CA ASP A 99 31.35 -11.34 -9.46
C ASP A 99 31.77 -12.69 -10.06
N THR A 100 32.04 -13.69 -9.21
CA THR A 100 32.32 -15.04 -9.68
C THR A 100 31.07 -15.65 -10.30
N LEU A 101 29.92 -15.52 -9.63
CA LEU A 101 28.61 -15.95 -10.14
C LEU A 101 28.31 -15.39 -11.54
N ARG A 102 28.52 -14.09 -11.73
CA ARG A 102 28.36 -13.41 -13.02
C ARG A 102 29.29 -13.96 -14.10
N GLY A 103 30.53 -14.27 -13.72
CA GLY A 103 31.57 -14.70 -14.65
C GLY A 103 31.48 -16.15 -15.11
N ILE A 104 30.87 -17.07 -14.35
CA ILE A 104 30.89 -18.52 -14.69
C ILE A 104 30.20 -18.76 -16.04
N TRP A 105 29.00 -18.20 -16.20
CA TRP A 105 28.17 -18.41 -17.38
C TRP A 105 28.77 -17.71 -18.61
N GLU A 106 29.35 -16.52 -18.44
CA GLU A 106 30.07 -15.83 -19.52
C GLU A 106 31.28 -16.63 -20.01
N LYS A 107 32.02 -17.31 -19.11
CA LYS A 107 33.14 -18.18 -19.50
C LYS A 107 32.67 -19.45 -20.20
N ALA A 108 31.63 -20.10 -19.68
CA ALA A 108 31.05 -21.30 -20.28
C ALA A 108 30.49 -21.02 -21.68
N SER A 109 29.79 -19.90 -21.85
CA SER A 109 29.20 -19.49 -23.13
C SER A 109 30.25 -19.13 -24.18
N LYS A 110 31.39 -18.54 -23.77
CA LYS A 110 32.54 -18.30 -24.66
C LYS A 110 33.25 -19.59 -25.06
N ALA A 111 33.37 -20.55 -24.13
CA ALA A 111 34.00 -21.85 -24.40
C ALA A 111 33.18 -22.68 -25.40
N ASN A 112 31.84 -22.58 -25.38
CA ASN A 112 30.95 -23.29 -26.30
C ASN A 112 29.89 -22.35 -26.92
N SER A 113 30.33 -21.45 -27.82
CA SER A 113 29.48 -20.36 -28.35
C SER A 113 28.32 -20.80 -29.25
N LYS A 114 28.36 -22.03 -29.78
CA LYS A 114 27.31 -22.59 -30.65
C LYS A 114 26.24 -23.38 -29.89
N ASP A 115 26.44 -23.61 -28.60
CA ASP A 115 25.49 -24.30 -27.75
C ASP A 115 24.39 -23.35 -27.30
N LEU A 116 23.18 -23.58 -27.81
CA LEU A 116 22.03 -22.73 -27.52
C LEU A 116 21.61 -22.86 -26.05
N ASP A 117 21.70 -24.04 -25.46
CA ASP A 117 21.21 -24.30 -24.12
C ASP A 117 22.07 -23.58 -23.08
N ILE A 118 23.40 -23.55 -23.26
CA ILE A 118 24.31 -22.78 -22.41
C ILE A 118 24.05 -21.27 -22.53
N GLN A 119 23.85 -20.76 -23.74
CA GLN A 119 23.60 -19.33 -23.98
C GLN A 119 22.25 -18.88 -23.41
N MET A 120 21.21 -19.70 -23.59
CA MET A 120 19.88 -19.45 -23.03
C MET A 120 19.89 -19.54 -21.52
N ARG A 121 20.56 -20.53 -20.93
CA ARG A 121 20.62 -20.65 -19.46
C ARG A 121 21.39 -19.50 -18.82
N TRP A 122 22.47 -19.02 -19.45
CA TRP A 122 23.14 -17.79 -19.03
C TRP A 122 22.18 -16.60 -19.06
N PHE A 123 21.45 -16.44 -20.16
CA PHE A 123 20.47 -15.37 -20.32
C PHE A 123 19.37 -15.43 -19.25
N GLU A 124 18.77 -16.60 -19.02
CA GLU A 124 17.69 -16.82 -18.06
C GLU A 124 18.13 -16.48 -16.64
N TYR A 125 19.26 -17.02 -16.17
CA TYR A 125 19.77 -16.70 -14.83
C TYR A 125 20.09 -15.22 -14.65
N ALA A 126 20.67 -14.58 -15.68
CA ALA A 126 20.97 -13.15 -15.61
C ALA A 126 19.69 -12.30 -15.59
N PHE A 127 18.69 -12.64 -16.40
CA PHE A 127 17.43 -11.91 -16.50
C PHE A 127 16.54 -12.12 -15.27
N GLU A 128 16.48 -13.34 -14.74
CA GLU A 128 15.73 -13.65 -13.53
C GLU A 128 16.39 -13.09 -12.27
N GLY A 129 17.72 -12.96 -12.25
CA GLY A 129 18.50 -12.39 -11.15
C GLY A 129 18.61 -10.86 -11.12
N ASP A 130 17.85 -10.13 -11.94
CA ASP A 130 17.92 -8.67 -12.07
C ASP A 130 19.32 -8.14 -12.53
N ASP A 131 20.17 -8.98 -13.13
CA ASP A 131 21.48 -8.58 -13.67
C ASP A 131 21.36 -8.16 -15.14
N TRP A 132 20.87 -6.94 -15.35
CA TRP A 132 20.58 -6.40 -16.68
C TRP A 132 21.82 -6.33 -17.57
N LYS A 133 23.02 -6.09 -17.02
CA LYS A 133 24.26 -6.02 -17.80
C LYS A 133 24.67 -7.40 -18.30
N SER A 134 24.62 -8.42 -17.44
CA SER A 134 24.90 -9.80 -17.82
C SER A 134 23.88 -10.30 -18.84
N ALA A 135 22.58 -10.00 -18.62
CA ALA A 135 21.52 -10.34 -19.55
C ALA A 135 21.70 -9.66 -20.91
N GLN A 136 22.09 -8.38 -20.93
CA GLN A 136 22.37 -7.64 -22.17
C GLN A 136 23.53 -8.27 -22.96
N LYS A 137 24.62 -8.65 -22.30
CA LYS A 137 25.74 -9.36 -22.94
C LYS A 137 25.30 -10.71 -23.51
N ALA A 138 24.52 -11.47 -22.76
CA ALA A 138 23.97 -12.75 -23.21
C ALA A 138 23.06 -12.57 -24.44
N ALA A 139 22.20 -11.55 -24.44
CA ALA A 139 21.33 -11.21 -25.58
C ALA A 139 22.14 -10.82 -26.83
N MET A 140 23.22 -10.04 -26.65
CA MET A 140 24.13 -9.70 -27.76
C MET A 140 24.84 -10.93 -28.33
N ALA A 141 25.27 -11.86 -27.49
CA ALA A 141 25.85 -13.13 -27.91
C ALA A 141 24.84 -13.99 -28.68
N LEU A 142 23.61 -14.11 -28.16
CA LEU A 142 22.49 -14.81 -28.83
C LEU A 142 22.19 -14.22 -30.20
N GLN A 143 22.10 -12.89 -30.31
CA GLN A 143 21.85 -12.21 -31.59
C GLN A 143 22.98 -12.43 -32.60
N SER A 144 24.24 -12.45 -32.14
CA SER A 144 25.42 -12.64 -33.00
C SER A 144 25.56 -14.09 -33.47
N ASN A 145 25.40 -15.05 -32.55
CA ASN A 145 25.62 -16.47 -32.83
C ASN A 145 24.41 -17.14 -33.52
N PHE A 146 23.19 -16.62 -33.30
CA PHE A 146 21.95 -17.16 -33.86
C PHE A 146 21.13 -16.08 -34.60
N PRO A 147 21.69 -15.47 -35.69
CA PRO A 147 21.09 -14.31 -36.35
C PRO A 147 19.76 -14.60 -37.09
N LYS A 148 19.40 -15.87 -37.27
CA LYS A 148 18.12 -16.29 -37.88
C LYS A 148 16.93 -16.03 -36.94
N THR A 149 17.17 -15.97 -35.64
CA THR A 149 16.12 -15.83 -34.63
C THR A 149 15.95 -14.36 -34.29
N ARG A 150 14.92 -13.74 -34.88
CA ARG A 150 14.61 -12.30 -34.74
C ARG A 150 14.47 -11.83 -33.30
N LYS A 151 13.83 -12.60 -32.42
CA LYS A 151 13.55 -12.19 -31.04
C LYS A 151 14.81 -11.79 -30.27
N TYR A 152 15.95 -12.43 -30.53
CA TYR A 152 17.22 -12.09 -29.87
C TYR A 152 17.71 -10.68 -30.19
N HIS A 153 17.39 -10.16 -31.38
CA HIS A 153 17.71 -8.78 -31.73
C HIS A 153 16.92 -7.79 -30.89
N LEU A 154 15.61 -8.01 -30.76
CA LEU A 154 14.75 -7.16 -29.94
C LEU A 154 15.05 -7.31 -28.45
N TRP A 155 15.42 -8.50 -27.98
CA TRP A 155 15.89 -8.71 -26.60
C TRP A 155 17.15 -7.88 -26.32
N ALA A 156 18.11 -7.84 -27.25
CA ALA A 156 19.31 -7.02 -27.10
C ALA A 156 18.98 -5.52 -27.06
N ILE A 157 18.01 -5.05 -27.86
CA ILE A 157 17.52 -3.67 -27.81
C ILE A 157 16.88 -3.38 -26.45
N PHE A 158 15.91 -4.21 -26.05
CA PHE A 158 15.16 -4.06 -24.81
C PHE A 158 16.08 -4.07 -23.58
N LEU A 159 17.08 -4.96 -23.54
CA LEU A 159 18.02 -5.02 -22.41
C LEU A 159 19.00 -3.87 -22.40
N SER A 160 19.41 -3.36 -23.57
CA SER A 160 20.19 -2.12 -23.64
C SER A 160 19.37 -0.95 -23.07
N TYR A 161 18.06 -0.92 -23.34
CA TYR A 161 17.15 0.04 -22.74
C TYR A 161 17.01 -0.16 -21.21
N LEU A 162 16.80 -1.38 -20.72
CA LEU A 162 16.70 -1.66 -19.28
C LEU A 162 17.95 -1.20 -18.52
N VAL A 163 19.16 -1.46 -19.05
CA VAL A 163 20.42 -0.96 -18.45
C VAL A 163 20.48 0.58 -18.44
N SER A 164 19.89 1.25 -19.43
CA SER A 164 19.90 2.72 -19.48
C SER A 164 19.00 3.38 -18.43
N VAL A 165 17.89 2.74 -18.07
CA VAL A 165 16.91 3.25 -17.09
C VAL A 165 17.19 2.76 -15.67
N ASP A 166 18.00 1.71 -15.51
CA ASP A 166 18.36 1.17 -14.21
C ASP A 166 19.23 2.15 -13.39
N GLN A 167 18.74 2.49 -12.20
CA GLN A 167 19.43 3.37 -11.25
C GLN A 167 20.65 2.73 -10.60
N ALA A 168 20.75 1.40 -10.57
CA ALA A 168 21.93 0.70 -10.05
C ALA A 168 23.12 0.72 -11.03
N SER A 169 22.88 1.10 -12.29
CA SER A 169 23.90 1.19 -13.33
C SER A 169 24.64 2.53 -13.30
N SER A 170 25.92 2.52 -13.70
CA SER A 170 26.75 3.73 -13.72
C SER A 170 26.25 4.73 -14.76
N GLU A 171 26.49 6.03 -14.55
CA GLU A 171 26.06 7.07 -15.52
C GLU A 171 26.67 6.85 -16.92
N ALA A 172 27.93 6.39 -16.97
CA ALA A 172 28.60 6.04 -18.22
C ALA A 172 27.91 4.88 -18.94
N ASP A 173 27.54 3.82 -18.19
CA ASP A 173 26.79 2.70 -18.75
C ASP A 173 25.41 3.16 -19.23
N ARG A 174 24.70 3.95 -18.43
CA ARG A 174 23.37 4.43 -18.79
C ARG A 174 23.37 5.22 -20.10
N LYS A 175 24.34 6.11 -20.27
CA LYS A 175 24.55 6.87 -21.52
C LYS A 175 24.94 5.97 -22.70
N LEU A 176 25.87 5.04 -22.50
CA LEU A 176 26.34 4.13 -23.54
C LEU A 176 25.23 3.21 -24.05
N PHE A 177 24.55 2.52 -23.13
CA PHE A 177 23.48 1.58 -23.47
C PHE A 177 22.22 2.30 -23.96
N GLY A 178 21.94 3.51 -23.48
CA GLY A 178 20.87 4.36 -24.02
C GLY A 178 21.12 4.74 -25.48
N MET A 179 22.35 5.15 -25.82
CA MET A 179 22.74 5.43 -27.20
C MET A 179 22.70 4.17 -28.08
N LEU A 180 23.12 3.03 -27.54
CA LEU A 180 23.06 1.74 -28.24
C LEU A 180 21.61 1.33 -28.54
N ALA A 181 20.73 1.36 -27.55
CA ALA A 181 19.31 1.05 -27.68
C ALA A 181 18.66 1.94 -28.75
N TYR A 182 18.91 3.26 -28.66
CA TYR A 182 18.45 4.24 -29.63
C TYR A 182 18.90 3.90 -31.06
N ARG A 183 20.20 3.71 -31.28
CA ARG A 183 20.72 3.41 -32.63
C ARG A 183 20.17 2.11 -33.20
N MET A 184 20.06 1.08 -32.36
CA MET A 184 19.56 -0.22 -32.80
C MET A 184 18.07 -0.16 -33.17
N ILE A 185 17.23 0.50 -32.36
CA ILE A 185 15.80 0.60 -32.63
C ILE A 185 15.48 1.56 -33.78
N SER A 186 16.21 2.68 -33.92
CA SER A 186 16.06 3.58 -35.07
C SER A 186 16.41 2.88 -36.38
N LYS A 187 17.48 2.08 -36.39
CA LYS A 187 17.80 1.25 -37.55
C LYS A 187 16.72 0.22 -37.86
N ALA A 188 16.06 -0.33 -36.83
CA ALA A 188 14.94 -1.24 -37.01
C ALA A 188 13.71 -0.52 -37.61
N ALA A 189 13.45 0.73 -37.21
CA ALA A 189 12.39 1.57 -37.78
C ALA A 189 12.68 1.97 -39.24
N GLU A 190 13.91 2.37 -39.55
CA GLU A 190 14.35 2.69 -40.93
C GLU A 190 14.27 1.47 -41.87
N SER A 191 14.40 0.26 -41.33
CA SER A 191 14.32 -0.97 -42.10
C SER A 191 12.88 -1.38 -42.46
N VAL A 192 11.86 -0.65 -42.01
CA VAL A 192 10.45 -0.92 -42.33
C VAL A 192 10.17 -0.53 -43.78
N PRO A 193 9.83 -1.50 -44.67
CA PRO A 193 9.62 -1.23 -46.09
C PRO A 193 8.45 -0.27 -46.33
N SER A 194 8.56 0.56 -47.38
CA SER A 194 7.47 1.42 -47.82
C SER A 194 6.34 0.63 -48.51
N ASP A 195 6.65 -0.53 -49.11
CA ASP A 195 5.61 -1.40 -49.68
C ASP A 195 4.99 -2.32 -48.61
N SER A 196 3.70 -2.13 -48.41
CA SER A 196 2.83 -2.89 -47.49
C SER A 196 2.87 -4.43 -47.65
N LYS A 197 3.31 -4.95 -48.80
CA LYS A 197 3.44 -6.39 -49.07
C LYS A 197 4.75 -7.00 -48.59
N GLU A 198 5.78 -6.19 -48.31
CA GLU A 198 7.12 -6.64 -47.92
C GLU A 198 7.38 -6.59 -46.41
N LEU A 199 6.38 -6.24 -45.61
CA LEU A 199 6.53 -6.00 -44.16
C LEU A 199 7.05 -7.24 -43.37
N LEU A 200 6.91 -8.44 -43.94
CA LEU A 200 7.42 -9.70 -43.40
C LEU A 200 8.88 -10.04 -43.82
N SER A 201 9.48 -9.24 -44.71
CA SER A 201 10.74 -9.58 -45.40
C SER A 201 12.03 -9.26 -44.63
N PRO A 202 12.16 -8.13 -43.89
CA PRO A 202 13.41 -7.81 -43.20
C PRO A 202 13.45 -8.40 -41.78
N PRO A 203 14.43 -9.26 -41.44
CA PRO A 203 14.51 -9.90 -40.12
C PRO A 203 14.75 -8.93 -38.95
N ARG A 204 15.09 -7.67 -39.24
CA ARG A 204 15.42 -6.64 -38.23
C ARG A 204 14.48 -5.43 -38.26
N ALA A 205 13.44 -5.42 -39.10
CA ALA A 205 12.45 -4.35 -39.12
C ALA A 205 11.46 -4.46 -37.95
N ILE A 206 10.85 -3.34 -37.59
CA ILE A 206 9.66 -3.32 -36.71
C ILE A 206 8.47 -3.92 -37.47
N GLN A 207 7.77 -4.84 -36.84
CA GLN A 207 6.68 -5.64 -37.43
C GLN A 207 5.43 -5.70 -36.56
N SER A 208 5.51 -5.29 -35.29
CA SER A 208 4.38 -5.32 -34.35
C SER A 208 4.21 -4.01 -33.60
N ALA A 209 2.99 -3.78 -33.09
CA ALA A 209 2.67 -2.65 -32.24
C ALA A 209 3.56 -2.58 -30.98
N GLU A 210 3.82 -3.72 -30.31
CA GLU A 210 4.67 -3.79 -29.11
C GLU A 210 6.12 -3.32 -29.36
N GLU A 211 6.65 -3.55 -30.56
CA GLU A 211 7.99 -3.10 -30.93
C GLU A 211 8.03 -1.60 -31.23
N LEU A 212 6.96 -1.04 -31.80
CA LEU A 212 6.82 0.40 -31.92
C LEU A 212 6.66 1.05 -30.55
N LEU A 213 5.90 0.45 -29.63
CA LEU A 213 5.82 0.92 -28.25
C LEU A 213 7.19 0.88 -27.55
N LEU A 214 7.99 -0.16 -27.78
CA LEU A 214 9.38 -0.21 -27.29
C LEU A 214 10.22 0.95 -27.86
N LEU A 215 10.08 1.27 -29.15
CA LEU A 215 10.72 2.44 -29.75
C LEU A 215 10.30 3.72 -29.03
N ILE A 216 8.99 3.92 -28.85
CA ILE A 216 8.43 5.09 -28.17
C ILE A 216 9.03 5.21 -26.77
N LYS A 217 9.06 4.12 -25.98
CA LYS A 217 9.65 4.11 -24.63
C LYS A 217 11.13 4.47 -24.61
N ILE A 218 11.90 4.00 -25.60
CA ILE A 218 13.33 4.36 -25.73
C ILE A 218 13.47 5.85 -26.02
N PHE A 219 12.67 6.39 -26.94
CA PHE A 219 12.72 7.81 -27.31
C PHE A 219 12.23 8.71 -26.16
N GLU A 220 11.19 8.30 -25.44
CA GLU A 220 10.68 8.98 -24.24
C GLU A 220 11.76 9.08 -23.16
N SER A 221 12.51 8.00 -22.91
CA SER A 221 13.58 7.99 -21.91
C SER A 221 14.75 8.94 -22.23
N GLN A 222 14.81 9.44 -23.46
CA GLN A 222 15.83 10.36 -23.96
C GLN A 222 15.24 11.74 -24.30
N GLU A 223 13.98 12.01 -23.91
CA GLU A 223 13.27 13.29 -24.14
C GLU A 223 13.09 13.66 -25.62
N ARG A 224 13.09 12.67 -26.54
CA ARG A 224 13.03 12.88 -28.00
C ARG A 224 11.59 12.88 -28.52
N HIS A 225 10.72 13.62 -27.86
CA HIS A 225 9.27 13.61 -28.11
C HIS A 225 8.88 14.08 -29.51
N GLY A 226 9.57 15.09 -30.07
CA GLY A 226 9.30 15.56 -31.42
C GLY A 226 9.59 14.53 -32.51
N GLU A 227 10.49 13.58 -32.29
CA GLU A 227 10.74 12.48 -33.24
C GLU A 227 9.69 11.37 -33.13
N ILE A 228 9.15 11.14 -31.94
CA ILE A 228 8.01 10.24 -31.75
C ILE A 228 6.84 10.72 -32.61
N VAL A 229 6.51 12.02 -32.56
CA VAL A 229 5.44 12.61 -33.38
C VAL A 229 5.68 12.36 -34.87
N LYS A 230 6.90 12.61 -35.37
CA LYS A 230 7.27 12.36 -36.78
C LYS A 230 7.11 10.90 -37.19
N ILE A 231 7.48 9.95 -36.32
CA ILE A 231 7.33 8.52 -36.58
C ILE A 231 5.84 8.14 -36.58
N LEU A 232 5.05 8.66 -35.65
CA LEU A 232 3.61 8.41 -35.57
C LEU A 232 2.82 9.01 -36.74
N ASP A 233 3.35 10.05 -37.38
CA ASP A 233 2.82 10.65 -38.61
C ASP A 233 3.23 9.91 -39.90
N SER A 234 4.18 8.98 -39.83
CA SER A 234 4.65 8.25 -41.01
C SER A 234 3.60 7.26 -41.54
N GLU A 235 3.47 7.16 -42.86
CA GLU A 235 2.49 6.25 -43.49
C GLU A 235 2.87 4.77 -43.36
N ASN A 236 4.18 4.47 -43.28
CA ASN A 236 4.70 3.10 -43.25
C ASN A 236 4.76 2.49 -41.85
N LEU A 237 4.99 3.29 -40.80
CA LEU A 237 5.15 2.83 -39.41
C LEU A 237 4.23 3.53 -38.41
N GLY A 238 3.65 4.68 -38.76
CA GLY A 238 2.83 5.49 -37.88
C GLY A 238 1.43 4.94 -37.64
N ILE A 239 0.54 5.79 -37.13
CA ILE A 239 -0.79 5.41 -36.63
C ILE A 239 -1.66 4.79 -37.74
N SER A 240 -1.61 5.34 -38.94
CA SER A 240 -2.36 4.88 -40.11
C SER A 240 -1.74 3.66 -40.81
N SER A 241 -0.56 3.21 -40.36
CA SER A 241 0.15 2.09 -40.99
C SER A 241 -0.58 0.76 -40.80
N ARG A 242 -0.24 -0.23 -41.62
CA ARG A 242 -0.74 -1.62 -41.48
C ARG A 242 -0.33 -2.28 -40.16
N VAL A 243 0.76 -1.80 -39.54
CA VAL A 243 1.27 -2.34 -38.27
C VAL A 243 0.35 -1.95 -37.11
N ILE A 244 -0.15 -0.72 -37.12
CA ILE A 244 -0.90 -0.11 -36.00
C ILE A 244 -2.40 -0.06 -36.24
N GLN A 245 -2.83 0.12 -37.49
CA GLN A 245 -4.25 0.06 -37.90
C GLN A 245 -5.16 1.02 -37.13
N ASN A 246 -4.69 2.25 -36.87
CA ASN A 246 -5.40 3.29 -36.11
C ASN A 246 -5.76 2.90 -34.66
N ASP A 247 -4.94 2.08 -34.01
CA ASP A 247 -5.09 1.78 -32.58
C ASP A 247 -5.06 3.06 -31.73
N TRP A 248 -6.06 3.20 -30.86
CA TRP A 248 -6.26 4.34 -29.97
C TRP A 248 -5.10 4.54 -28.99
N SER A 249 -4.41 3.46 -28.60
CA SER A 249 -3.27 3.56 -27.67
C SER A 249 -2.17 4.50 -28.20
N PHE A 250 -1.91 4.47 -29.52
CA PHE A 250 -0.88 5.30 -30.16
C PHE A 250 -1.34 6.75 -30.38
N ILE A 251 -2.65 6.99 -30.41
CA ILE A 251 -3.20 8.35 -30.40
C ILE A 251 -2.89 8.98 -29.04
N GLY A 252 -3.11 8.26 -27.93
CA GLY A 252 -2.71 8.70 -26.60
C GLY A 252 -1.21 9.04 -26.50
N GLU A 253 -0.34 8.16 -27.02
CA GLU A 253 1.11 8.41 -27.06
C GLU A 253 1.48 9.63 -27.91
N LYS A 254 0.78 9.87 -29.03
CA LYS A 254 0.97 11.07 -29.86
C LYS A 254 0.54 12.34 -29.13
N LEU A 255 -0.62 12.34 -28.46
CA LEU A 255 -1.11 13.49 -27.68
C LEU A 255 -0.12 13.86 -26.57
N SER A 256 0.32 12.86 -25.79
CA SER A 256 1.35 13.01 -24.75
C SER A 256 2.67 13.54 -25.34
N SER A 257 3.09 13.04 -26.50
CA SER A 257 4.33 13.49 -27.16
C SER A 257 4.24 14.91 -27.70
N LEU A 258 3.10 15.33 -28.27
CA LEU A 258 2.86 16.70 -28.73
C LEU A 258 2.94 17.70 -27.56
N GLU A 259 2.35 17.34 -26.42
CA GLU A 259 2.40 18.14 -25.20
C GLU A 259 3.84 18.28 -24.68
N LYS A 260 4.54 17.17 -24.47
CA LYS A 260 5.93 17.16 -23.96
C LYS A 260 6.91 17.83 -24.92
N ALA A 261 6.68 17.75 -26.23
CA ALA A 261 7.47 18.43 -27.25
C ALA A 261 7.12 19.92 -27.40
N GLN A 262 6.11 20.42 -26.68
CA GLN A 262 5.61 21.81 -26.77
C GLN A 262 5.17 22.21 -28.19
N MET A 263 4.70 21.24 -28.98
CA MET A 263 4.21 21.46 -30.35
C MET A 263 2.75 21.92 -30.32
N TRP A 264 2.49 23.07 -29.69
CA TRP A 264 1.13 23.52 -29.35
C TRP A 264 0.25 23.78 -30.57
N THR A 265 0.79 24.35 -31.65
CA THR A 265 0.03 24.61 -32.89
C THR A 265 -0.44 23.32 -33.54
N ASP A 266 0.45 22.34 -33.60
CA ASP A 266 0.19 21.04 -34.21
C ASP A 266 -0.76 20.22 -33.32
N GLY A 267 -0.58 20.30 -32.00
CA GLY A 267 -1.49 19.73 -31.01
C GLY A 267 -2.91 20.30 -31.10
N LEU A 268 -3.04 21.61 -31.27
CA LEU A 268 -4.34 22.28 -31.43
C LEU A 268 -5.03 21.83 -32.73
N ALA A 269 -4.29 21.77 -33.85
CA ALA A 269 -4.84 21.32 -35.13
C ALA A 269 -5.25 19.83 -35.06
N TYR A 270 -4.41 19.00 -34.46
CA TYR A 270 -4.64 17.56 -34.35
C TYR A 270 -5.86 17.25 -33.46
N THR A 271 -5.98 17.87 -32.29
CA THR A 271 -7.12 17.70 -31.38
C THR A 271 -8.44 18.17 -32.00
N LYS A 272 -8.45 19.32 -32.70
CA LYS A 272 -9.63 19.77 -33.47
C LYS A 272 -10.01 18.80 -34.59
N GLY A 273 -9.03 18.20 -35.27
CA GLY A 273 -9.28 17.18 -36.29
C GLY A 273 -9.89 15.90 -35.72
N LEU A 274 -9.47 15.48 -34.53
CA LEU A 274 -10.06 14.34 -33.82
C LEU A 274 -11.50 14.64 -33.37
N LEU A 275 -11.74 15.84 -32.84
CA LEU A 275 -13.03 16.31 -32.31
C LEU A 275 -13.94 16.93 -33.38
N ALA A 276 -13.77 16.61 -34.66
CA ALA A 276 -14.61 17.15 -35.72
C ALA A 276 -16.10 16.86 -35.45
N ILE A 277 -16.95 17.88 -35.61
CA ILE A 277 -18.38 17.79 -35.34
C ILE A 277 -19.01 16.78 -36.31
N PRO A 278 -19.71 15.73 -35.81
CA PRO A 278 -20.22 14.67 -36.64
C PRO A 278 -21.40 15.17 -37.48
N THR A 279 -21.38 14.83 -38.77
CA THR A 279 -22.46 15.14 -39.72
C THR A 279 -23.35 13.94 -40.00
N ASN A 280 -22.85 12.71 -39.75
CA ASN A 280 -23.51 11.45 -40.03
C ASN A 280 -23.43 10.47 -38.83
N GLU A 281 -24.30 9.44 -38.80
CA GLU A 281 -24.33 8.44 -37.72
C GLU A 281 -23.02 7.65 -37.53
N THR A 282 -22.29 7.40 -38.62
CA THR A 282 -20.99 6.70 -38.57
C THR A 282 -19.92 7.53 -37.87
N GLU A 283 -19.91 8.84 -38.10
CA GLU A 283 -19.01 9.79 -37.45
C GLU A 283 -19.37 9.96 -35.97
N GLN A 284 -20.66 9.92 -35.65
CA GLN A 284 -21.14 9.99 -34.27
C GLN A 284 -20.69 8.77 -33.44
N LYS A 285 -20.65 7.57 -34.04
CA LYS A 285 -20.10 6.38 -33.37
C LYS A 285 -18.59 6.48 -33.19
N ALA A 286 -17.86 6.91 -34.22
CA ALA A 286 -16.41 7.12 -34.13
C ALA A 286 -16.04 8.20 -33.09
N LEU A 287 -16.90 9.20 -32.88
CA LEU A 287 -16.70 10.24 -31.88
C LEU A 287 -16.74 9.72 -30.44
N GLN A 288 -17.44 8.61 -30.15
CA GLN A 288 -17.50 8.07 -28.79
C GLN A 288 -16.12 7.69 -28.26
N GLU A 289 -15.25 7.14 -29.12
CA GLU A 289 -13.86 6.82 -28.77
C GLU A 289 -13.00 8.08 -28.71
N ARG A 290 -13.32 9.11 -29.52
CA ARG A 290 -12.56 10.37 -29.62
C ARG A 290 -12.91 11.41 -28.57
N ASP A 291 -14.07 11.32 -27.96
CA ASP A 291 -14.51 12.15 -26.84
C ASP A 291 -13.80 11.72 -25.54
N ASP A 292 -12.48 11.72 -25.59
CA ASP A 292 -11.57 11.35 -24.51
C ASP A 292 -11.01 12.61 -23.86
N TRP A 293 -10.96 12.63 -22.52
CA TRP A 293 -10.44 13.77 -21.77
C TRP A 293 -9.00 14.11 -22.15
N ALA A 294 -8.15 13.15 -22.54
CA ALA A 294 -6.78 13.43 -22.99
C ALA A 294 -6.74 14.34 -24.23
N VAL A 295 -7.70 14.18 -25.15
CA VAL A 295 -7.82 15.03 -26.35
C VAL A 295 -8.24 16.45 -25.97
N TRP A 296 -9.26 16.56 -25.11
CA TRP A 296 -9.74 17.85 -24.60
C TRP A 296 -8.68 18.56 -23.75
N HIS A 297 -7.95 17.82 -22.93
CA HIS A 297 -6.87 18.35 -22.10
C HIS A 297 -5.78 18.99 -22.96
N LEU A 298 -5.30 18.29 -24.00
CA LEU A 298 -4.30 18.86 -24.91
C LEU A 298 -4.85 20.07 -25.67
N LEU A 299 -6.12 20.04 -26.11
CA LEU A 299 -6.76 21.20 -26.76
C LEU A 299 -6.71 22.43 -25.84
N ILE A 300 -7.09 22.27 -24.57
CA ILE A 300 -7.11 23.34 -23.56
C ILE A 300 -5.68 23.78 -23.23
N ALA A 301 -4.76 22.84 -23.02
CA ALA A 301 -3.36 23.12 -22.70
C ALA A 301 -2.67 23.88 -23.84
N ALA A 302 -2.87 23.47 -25.10
CA ALA A 302 -2.35 24.16 -26.27
C ALA A 302 -2.89 25.59 -26.37
N THR A 303 -4.20 25.78 -26.17
CA THR A 303 -4.81 27.13 -26.18
C THR A 303 -4.25 28.03 -25.08
N LYS A 304 -4.11 27.50 -23.85
CA LYS A 304 -3.54 28.24 -22.70
C LYS A 304 -2.07 28.63 -22.94
N ASN A 305 -1.27 27.76 -23.56
CA ASN A 305 0.15 28.03 -23.83
C ASN A 305 0.38 28.95 -25.03
N ILE A 306 -0.45 28.86 -26.09
CA ILE A 306 -0.39 29.81 -27.22
C ILE A 306 -0.78 31.21 -26.76
N ASN A 307 -1.76 31.32 -25.85
CA ASN A 307 -2.17 32.54 -25.17
C ASN A 307 -2.43 33.74 -26.11
N SER A 308 -3.01 33.50 -27.28
CA SER A 308 -3.49 34.56 -28.18
C SER A 308 -5.01 34.69 -28.10
N SER A 309 -5.52 35.93 -28.15
CA SER A 309 -6.97 36.20 -28.11
C SER A 309 -7.69 35.45 -29.22
N GLU A 310 -7.15 35.50 -30.45
CA GLU A 310 -7.70 34.82 -31.62
C GLU A 310 -7.85 33.30 -31.41
N THR A 311 -6.81 32.65 -30.88
CA THR A 311 -6.84 31.20 -30.61
C THR A 311 -7.82 30.85 -29.51
N THR A 312 -7.88 31.69 -28.48
CA THR A 312 -8.78 31.52 -27.33
C THR A 312 -10.24 31.63 -27.78
N ASP A 313 -10.57 32.66 -28.53
CA ASP A 313 -11.92 32.90 -29.05
C ASP A 313 -12.33 31.81 -30.04
N ALA A 314 -11.42 31.41 -30.94
CA ALA A 314 -11.67 30.32 -31.88
C ALA A 314 -11.88 28.96 -31.18
N THR A 315 -11.15 28.69 -30.10
CA THR A 315 -11.29 27.44 -29.33
C THR A 315 -12.58 27.46 -28.52
N ARG A 316 -12.90 28.58 -27.87
CA ARG A 316 -14.17 28.75 -27.15
C ARG A 316 -15.37 28.52 -28.07
N LYS A 317 -15.36 29.17 -29.23
CA LYS A 317 -16.41 29.00 -30.25
C LYS A 317 -16.55 27.54 -30.69
N PHE A 318 -15.43 26.86 -30.94
CA PHE A 318 -15.43 25.44 -31.29
C PHE A 318 -16.04 24.57 -30.19
N VAL A 319 -15.67 24.80 -28.92
CA VAL A 319 -16.23 24.05 -27.78
C VAL A 319 -17.73 24.33 -27.62
N ASP A 320 -18.17 25.58 -27.74
CA ASP A 320 -19.59 25.94 -27.65
C ASP A 320 -20.41 25.29 -28.79
N GLU A 321 -19.89 25.29 -30.02
CA GLU A 321 -20.51 24.60 -31.17
C GLU A 321 -20.57 23.09 -30.94
N PHE A 322 -19.50 22.49 -30.40
CA PHE A 322 -19.47 21.07 -30.09
C PHE A 322 -20.48 20.71 -28.99
N VAL A 323 -20.58 21.50 -27.92
CA VAL A 323 -21.56 21.31 -26.85
C VAL A 323 -22.99 21.46 -27.36
N ALA A 324 -23.24 22.36 -28.32
CA ALA A 324 -24.54 22.49 -28.96
C ALA A 324 -24.89 21.26 -29.82
N ALA A 325 -23.93 20.73 -30.58
CA ALA A 325 -24.12 19.56 -31.44
C ALA A 325 -24.21 18.24 -30.64
N VAL A 326 -23.43 18.12 -29.57
CA VAL A 326 -23.31 16.92 -28.73
C VAL A 326 -23.56 17.29 -27.27
N PRO A 327 -24.80 17.65 -26.89
CA PRO A 327 -25.12 18.17 -25.57
C PRO A 327 -24.94 17.15 -24.44
N LYS A 328 -24.76 15.86 -24.74
CA LYS A 328 -24.51 14.80 -23.75
C LYS A 328 -23.03 14.56 -23.43
N SER A 329 -22.10 15.20 -24.16
CA SER A 329 -20.67 15.04 -23.91
C SER A 329 -20.29 15.71 -22.58
N ARG A 330 -19.93 14.90 -21.57
CA ARG A 330 -19.41 15.39 -20.29
C ARG A 330 -18.09 16.14 -20.49
N ASN A 331 -17.19 15.60 -21.31
CA ASN A 331 -15.85 16.15 -21.51
C ASN A 331 -15.89 17.51 -22.21
N ALA A 332 -16.74 17.71 -23.23
CA ALA A 332 -16.90 19.01 -23.87
C ALA A 332 -17.46 20.08 -22.92
N GLN A 333 -18.41 19.70 -22.07
CA GLN A 333 -18.96 20.59 -21.05
C GLN A 333 -17.92 20.97 -19.99
N LEU A 334 -17.08 20.01 -19.56
CA LEU A 334 -15.96 20.27 -18.66
C LEU A 334 -14.89 21.14 -19.32
N ALA A 335 -14.58 20.92 -20.60
CA ALA A 335 -13.66 21.77 -21.35
C ALA A 335 -14.14 23.22 -21.43
N ARG A 336 -15.46 23.42 -21.62
CA ARG A 336 -16.09 24.74 -21.56
C ARG A 336 -15.90 25.40 -20.18
N LEU A 337 -16.17 24.66 -19.09
CA LEU A 337 -15.93 25.13 -17.72
C LEU A 337 -14.47 25.46 -17.46
N ASP A 338 -13.53 24.62 -17.89
CA ASP A 338 -12.09 24.82 -17.74
C ASP A 338 -11.60 26.11 -18.43
N LEU A 339 -12.10 26.39 -19.63
CA LEU A 339 -11.77 27.61 -20.37
C LEU A 339 -12.37 28.86 -19.71
N MET A 340 -13.60 28.77 -19.21
CA MET A 340 -14.26 29.86 -18.47
C MET A 340 -13.55 30.13 -17.15
N HIS A 341 -13.23 29.09 -16.38
CA HIS A 341 -12.50 29.18 -15.13
C HIS A 341 -11.11 29.80 -15.33
N TRP A 342 -10.36 29.36 -16.35
CA TRP A 342 -9.08 29.98 -16.69
C TRP A 342 -9.22 31.45 -17.10
N SER A 343 -10.24 31.80 -17.89
CA SER A 343 -10.50 33.18 -18.29
C SER A 343 -10.88 34.07 -17.09
N PHE A 344 -11.61 33.53 -16.13
CA PHE A 344 -11.93 34.18 -14.85
C PHE A 344 -10.66 34.41 -14.01
N GLN A 345 -9.81 33.40 -13.85
CA GLN A 345 -8.53 33.52 -13.15
C GLN A 345 -7.59 34.55 -13.80
N ALA A 346 -7.65 34.69 -15.13
CA ALA A 346 -6.90 35.70 -15.87
C ALA A 346 -7.50 37.13 -15.75
N GLY A 347 -8.65 37.30 -15.09
CA GLY A 347 -9.32 38.59 -14.92
C GLY A 347 -10.18 39.02 -16.12
N ASN A 348 -10.40 38.15 -17.10
CA ASN A 348 -11.14 38.45 -18.34
C ASN A 348 -12.64 38.18 -18.24
N LEU A 349 -13.11 37.49 -17.19
CA LEU A 349 -14.52 37.21 -16.91
C LEU A 349 -14.89 37.66 -15.50
N LYS A 350 -16.17 37.97 -15.28
CA LYS A 350 -16.69 38.28 -13.95
C LYS A 350 -17.08 36.99 -13.21
N ALA A 351 -17.21 37.08 -11.89
CA ALA A 351 -17.67 35.96 -11.07
C ALA A 351 -19.07 35.48 -11.49
N GLU A 352 -19.95 36.39 -11.90
CA GLU A 352 -21.31 36.09 -12.39
C GLU A 352 -21.30 35.15 -13.61
N ASP A 353 -20.33 35.32 -14.51
CA ASP A 353 -20.21 34.48 -15.72
C ASP A 353 -19.85 33.04 -15.34
N LEU A 354 -18.90 32.87 -14.40
CA LEU A 354 -18.48 31.56 -13.92
C LEU A 354 -19.57 30.86 -13.09
N ILE A 355 -20.29 31.61 -12.26
CA ILE A 355 -21.46 31.08 -11.52
C ILE A 355 -22.51 30.55 -12.50
N THR A 356 -22.85 31.34 -13.52
CA THR A 356 -23.84 30.95 -14.53
C THR A 356 -23.41 29.68 -15.25
N ALA A 357 -22.13 29.57 -15.61
CA ALA A 357 -21.60 28.36 -16.23
C ALA A 357 -21.69 27.13 -15.31
N CYS A 358 -21.39 27.29 -14.02
CA CYS A 358 -21.54 26.21 -13.03
C CYS A 358 -23.00 25.80 -12.84
N GLN A 359 -23.93 26.76 -12.83
CA GLN A 359 -25.38 26.51 -12.76
C GLN A 359 -25.88 25.75 -13.99
N GLU A 360 -25.50 26.19 -15.20
CA GLU A 360 -25.83 25.50 -16.45
C GLU A 360 -25.29 24.05 -16.46
N TYR A 361 -24.08 23.84 -15.94
CA TYR A 361 -23.50 22.52 -15.83
C TYR A 361 -24.27 21.63 -14.84
N PHE A 362 -24.62 22.19 -13.68
CA PHE A 362 -25.43 21.49 -12.68
C PHE A 362 -26.79 21.10 -13.25
N ASP A 363 -27.51 22.00 -13.91
CA ASP A 363 -28.84 21.70 -14.44
C ASP A 363 -28.80 20.55 -15.46
N ARG A 364 -27.73 20.47 -16.27
CA ARG A 364 -27.53 19.38 -17.25
C ARG A 364 -27.15 18.05 -16.60
N ASN A 365 -26.38 18.07 -15.51
CA ASN A 365 -25.76 16.87 -14.93
C ASN A 365 -26.22 16.50 -13.51
N SER A 366 -27.14 17.25 -12.91
CA SER A 366 -27.58 17.09 -11.51
C SER A 366 -28.04 15.67 -11.18
N HIS A 367 -28.65 14.98 -12.14
CA HIS A 367 -29.09 13.59 -12.05
C HIS A 367 -27.96 12.54 -12.14
N LYS A 368 -26.69 12.96 -12.17
CA LYS A 368 -25.50 12.09 -12.27
C LYS A 368 -24.58 12.30 -11.07
N LEU A 369 -24.13 11.22 -10.43
CA LEU A 369 -23.30 11.28 -9.21
C LEU A 369 -21.94 11.98 -9.38
N TYR A 370 -21.41 12.04 -10.60
CA TYR A 370 -20.15 12.72 -10.88
C TYR A 370 -20.27 14.26 -10.86
N CYS A 371 -21.49 14.81 -10.89
CA CYS A 371 -21.71 16.26 -11.01
C CYS A 371 -21.06 17.07 -9.89
N PHE A 372 -21.21 16.62 -8.63
CA PHE A 372 -20.52 17.24 -7.49
C PHE A 372 -18.99 17.20 -7.65
N GLY A 373 -18.44 16.04 -8.03
CA GLY A 373 -16.99 15.85 -8.18
C GLY A 373 -16.40 16.76 -9.24
N ASP A 374 -17.13 16.96 -10.33
CA ASP A 374 -16.74 17.85 -11.43
C ASP A 374 -16.74 19.32 -11.02
N LEU A 375 -17.73 19.76 -10.24
CA LEU A 375 -17.85 21.16 -9.80
C LEU A 375 -16.85 21.56 -8.71
N ARG A 376 -16.26 20.57 -8.02
CA ARG A 376 -15.34 20.79 -6.89
C ARG A 376 -14.09 21.60 -7.26
N SER A 377 -13.65 21.55 -8.50
CA SER A 377 -12.47 22.29 -8.98
C SER A 377 -12.75 23.75 -9.34
N TYR A 378 -14.02 24.14 -9.53
CA TYR A 378 -14.40 25.44 -10.07
C TYR A 378 -15.04 26.36 -9.04
N VAL A 379 -16.00 25.85 -8.27
CA VAL A 379 -16.79 26.66 -7.32
C VAL A 379 -15.92 27.31 -6.22
N PRO A 380 -14.90 26.65 -5.64
CA PRO A 380 -14.11 27.23 -4.55
C PRO A 380 -13.26 28.45 -4.92
N THR A 381 -13.10 28.77 -6.22
CA THR A 381 -12.36 29.98 -6.64
C THR A 381 -13.21 31.24 -6.64
N LEU A 382 -14.53 31.09 -6.48
CA LEU A 382 -15.47 32.19 -6.31
C LEU A 382 -15.38 32.80 -4.90
N ASP A 383 -15.82 34.04 -4.76
CA ASP A 383 -15.94 34.68 -3.45
C ASP A 383 -17.10 34.06 -2.62
N LYS A 384 -17.07 34.24 -1.30
CA LYS A 384 -18.06 33.65 -0.37
C LYS A 384 -19.51 33.98 -0.74
N SER A 385 -19.79 35.18 -1.25
CA SER A 385 -21.16 35.58 -1.60
C SER A 385 -21.66 34.86 -2.85
N SER A 386 -20.76 34.68 -3.83
CA SER A 386 -21.02 33.94 -5.06
C SER A 386 -21.20 32.45 -4.82
N VAL A 387 -20.41 31.85 -3.91
CA VAL A 387 -20.56 30.46 -3.48
C VAL A 387 -21.92 30.23 -2.81
N LEU A 388 -22.35 31.12 -1.91
CA LEU A 388 -23.67 31.06 -1.27
C LEU A 388 -24.80 31.07 -2.31
N LYS A 389 -24.77 32.02 -3.26
CA LYS A 389 -25.76 32.09 -4.36
C LYS A 389 -25.81 30.80 -5.17
N PHE A 390 -24.65 30.19 -5.45
CA PHE A 390 -24.58 28.94 -6.18
C PHE A 390 -25.23 27.78 -5.40
N VAL A 391 -24.89 27.63 -4.11
CA VAL A 391 -25.45 26.56 -3.27
C VAL A 391 -26.95 26.74 -3.06
N GLU A 392 -27.44 27.96 -2.85
CA GLU A 392 -28.87 28.26 -2.76
C GLU A 392 -29.60 27.89 -4.06
N TYR A 393 -29.02 28.21 -5.22
CA TYR A 393 -29.58 27.82 -6.53
C TYR A 393 -29.67 26.31 -6.69
N VAL A 394 -28.60 25.59 -6.37
CA VAL A 394 -28.52 24.13 -6.48
C VAL A 394 -29.54 23.45 -5.57
N SER A 395 -29.68 23.91 -4.32
CA SER A 395 -30.68 23.41 -3.37
C SER A 395 -32.11 23.65 -3.85
N ALA A 396 -32.39 24.85 -4.39
CA ALA A 396 -33.71 25.18 -4.94
C ALA A 396 -34.03 24.35 -6.20
N SER A 397 -33.07 24.20 -7.11
CA SER A 397 -33.21 23.41 -8.34
C SER A 397 -33.49 21.93 -8.02
N ALA A 398 -32.78 21.36 -7.04
CA ALA A 398 -33.02 19.98 -6.60
C ALA A 398 -34.41 19.80 -5.94
N ALA A 399 -34.90 20.79 -5.20
CA ALA A 399 -36.23 20.75 -4.60
C ALA A 399 -37.38 20.92 -5.63
N GLY A 400 -37.15 21.71 -6.68
CA GLY A 400 -38.16 22.09 -7.69
C GLY A 400 -38.41 21.07 -8.81
N GLN A 401 -37.61 20.01 -8.94
CA GLN A 401 -37.81 18.97 -9.96
C GLN A 401 -39.00 18.05 -9.59
N THR A 402 -40.23 18.45 -9.94
CA THR A 402 -41.46 17.69 -9.67
C THR A 402 -41.87 16.71 -10.79
N ASP A 403 -41.34 16.86 -12.02
CA ASP A 403 -41.79 16.11 -13.22
C ASP A 403 -40.81 15.02 -13.72
N GLY A 404 -39.72 14.74 -13.00
CA GLY A 404 -38.74 13.72 -13.36
C GLY A 404 -39.10 12.30 -12.88
N LYS A 405 -38.65 11.24 -13.60
CA LYS A 405 -38.70 9.86 -13.08
C LYS A 405 -37.96 9.80 -11.72
N TYR A 406 -38.56 9.16 -10.72
CA TYR A 406 -38.08 9.12 -9.32
C TYR A 406 -36.54 8.99 -9.11
N PRO A 407 -35.78 8.16 -9.85
CA PRO A 407 -34.33 8.03 -9.63
C PRO A 407 -33.48 9.28 -9.96
N SER A 408 -33.93 10.15 -10.88
CA SER A 408 -33.15 11.33 -11.26
C SER A 408 -33.25 12.46 -10.25
N LYS A 409 -34.38 12.54 -9.53
CA LYS A 409 -34.65 13.55 -8.51
C LYS A 409 -33.79 13.34 -7.26
N GLU A 410 -33.63 12.08 -6.86
CA GLU A 410 -32.84 11.67 -5.69
C GLU A 410 -31.36 12.03 -5.86
N VAL A 411 -30.78 11.73 -7.02
CA VAL A 411 -29.37 12.03 -7.31
C VAL A 411 -29.10 13.54 -7.33
N ALA A 412 -30.04 14.35 -7.83
CA ALA A 412 -29.93 15.80 -7.79
C ALA A 412 -29.91 16.34 -6.36
N MET A 413 -30.75 15.80 -5.48
CA MET A 413 -30.75 16.14 -4.05
C MET A 413 -29.46 15.71 -3.35
N ILE A 414 -28.94 14.52 -3.64
CA ILE A 414 -27.65 14.04 -3.10
C ILE A 414 -26.51 14.98 -3.52
N ASN A 415 -26.44 15.36 -4.79
CA ASN A 415 -25.43 16.30 -5.27
C ASN A 415 -25.58 17.69 -4.61
N ALA A 416 -26.81 18.16 -4.40
CA ALA A 416 -27.05 19.43 -3.71
C ALA A 416 -26.56 19.41 -2.25
N LEU A 417 -26.85 18.33 -1.51
CA LEU A 417 -26.37 18.16 -0.14
C LEU A 417 -24.84 18.03 -0.06
N LYS A 418 -24.21 17.37 -1.04
CA LYS A 418 -22.74 17.33 -1.15
C LYS A 418 -22.14 18.72 -1.44
N CYS A 419 -22.75 19.50 -2.32
CA CYS A 419 -22.37 20.89 -2.57
C CYS A 419 -22.49 21.74 -1.31
N GLU A 420 -23.60 21.61 -0.56
CA GLU A 420 -23.81 22.31 0.70
C GLU A 420 -22.75 21.94 1.76
N TYR A 421 -22.50 20.64 1.95
CA TYR A 421 -21.44 20.15 2.85
C TYR A 421 -20.08 20.73 2.47
N CYS A 422 -19.68 20.58 1.22
CA CYS A 422 -18.34 20.95 0.75
C CYS A 422 -18.14 22.47 0.78
N PHE A 423 -19.05 23.22 0.16
CA PHE A 423 -18.83 24.63 -0.12
C PHE A 423 -19.30 25.57 0.99
N LEU A 424 -20.17 25.13 1.91
CA LEU A 424 -20.61 25.94 3.05
C LEU A 424 -20.07 25.46 4.38
N LEU A 425 -20.28 24.18 4.72
CA LEU A 425 -19.94 23.66 6.06
C LEU A 425 -18.44 23.38 6.22
N SER A 426 -17.84 22.66 5.27
CA SER A 426 -16.42 22.30 5.30
C SER A 426 -15.51 23.48 4.93
N ALA A 427 -15.95 24.35 4.00
CA ALA A 427 -15.17 25.50 3.56
C ALA A 427 -15.02 26.60 4.64
N ASP A 428 -16.00 26.76 5.52
CA ASP A 428 -15.99 27.76 6.59
C ASP A 428 -16.60 27.18 7.87
N GLU A 429 -15.76 26.75 8.81
CA GLU A 429 -16.20 26.11 10.06
C GLU A 429 -17.11 27.02 10.91
N SER A 430 -17.07 28.35 10.74
CA SER A 430 -17.98 29.26 11.43
C SER A 430 -19.46 29.05 11.02
N ASN A 431 -19.69 28.46 9.85
CA ASN A 431 -21.02 28.09 9.38
C ASN A 431 -21.53 26.77 9.98
N ALA A 432 -20.65 25.96 10.57
CA ALA A 432 -20.97 24.62 11.08
C ALA A 432 -21.36 24.63 12.58
N SER A 433 -22.30 25.51 12.95
CA SER A 433 -22.88 25.49 14.31
C SER A 433 -23.59 24.16 14.57
N LYS A 434 -23.63 23.73 15.84
CA LYS A 434 -24.27 22.46 16.25
C LYS A 434 -25.66 22.30 15.64
N ALA A 435 -26.52 23.31 15.79
CA ALA A 435 -27.89 23.28 15.25
C ALA A 435 -27.96 23.09 13.72
N LYS A 436 -27.10 23.77 12.95
CA LYS A 436 -27.06 23.65 11.48
C LYS A 436 -26.59 22.28 11.02
N VAL A 437 -25.60 21.71 11.71
CA VAL A 437 -25.10 20.36 11.40
C VAL A 437 -26.15 19.31 11.76
N GLU A 438 -26.83 19.44 12.90
CA GLU A 438 -27.94 18.55 13.28
C GLU A 438 -29.11 18.63 12.28
N GLU A 439 -29.46 19.83 11.82
CA GLU A 439 -30.46 20.04 10.76
C GLU A 439 -30.03 19.38 9.43
N PHE A 440 -28.77 19.57 9.03
CA PHE A 440 -28.21 18.95 7.82
C PHE A 440 -28.23 17.42 7.89
N VAL A 441 -27.81 16.84 9.02
CA VAL A 441 -27.86 15.40 9.28
C VAL A 441 -29.30 14.89 9.23
N SER A 442 -30.23 15.61 9.86
CA SER A 442 -31.66 15.26 9.85
C SER A 442 -32.21 15.23 8.42
N ARG A 443 -31.88 16.23 7.58
CA ARG A 443 -32.26 16.23 6.16
C ARG A 443 -31.67 15.05 5.39
N CYS A 444 -30.40 14.71 5.61
CA CYS A 444 -29.78 13.54 4.97
C CYS A 444 -30.53 12.24 5.32
N LEU A 445 -30.82 12.02 6.61
CA LEU A 445 -31.53 10.82 7.07
C LEU A 445 -33.00 10.79 6.61
N GLN A 446 -33.66 11.94 6.58
CA GLN A 446 -35.03 12.06 6.07
C GLN A 446 -35.09 11.67 4.60
N VAL A 447 -34.24 12.27 3.75
CA VAL A 447 -34.20 11.95 2.31
C VAL A 447 -33.85 10.47 2.12
N TYR A 448 -32.91 9.92 2.89
CA TYR A 448 -32.58 8.50 2.83
C TYR A 448 -33.77 7.57 3.10
N ARG A 449 -34.64 7.94 4.05
CA ARG A 449 -35.85 7.18 4.40
C ARG A 449 -36.96 7.29 3.37
N GLU A 450 -37.06 8.43 2.69
CA GLU A 450 -38.08 8.70 1.67
C GLU A 450 -37.77 8.04 0.32
N VAL A 451 -36.52 7.64 0.07
CA VAL A 451 -36.10 6.95 -1.16
C VAL A 451 -36.71 5.54 -1.23
N GLU A 452 -37.39 5.24 -2.34
CA GLU A 452 -37.92 3.90 -2.60
C GLU A 452 -36.80 2.91 -2.91
N ARG A 453 -36.77 1.79 -2.17
CA ARG A 453 -35.77 0.74 -2.35
C ARG A 453 -36.34 -0.43 -3.17
N PRO A 454 -35.56 -1.02 -4.10
CA PRO A 454 -35.98 -2.23 -4.81
C PRO A 454 -36.33 -3.36 -3.84
N GLU A 455 -37.36 -4.16 -4.16
CA GLU A 455 -37.75 -5.30 -3.32
C GLU A 455 -36.61 -6.33 -3.20
N LYS A 456 -36.38 -6.82 -1.98
CA LYS A 456 -35.31 -7.80 -1.66
C LYS A 456 -35.41 -9.12 -2.45
N SER A 457 -36.56 -9.42 -3.05
CA SER A 457 -36.84 -10.66 -3.80
C SER A 457 -36.38 -10.66 -5.26
N SER A 458 -36.18 -9.48 -5.88
CA SER A 458 -35.93 -9.41 -7.34
C SER A 458 -34.48 -9.63 -7.78
N ALA A 459 -33.52 -9.74 -6.84
CA ALA A 459 -32.14 -10.17 -7.13
C ALA A 459 -31.41 -10.62 -5.84
N PRO A 460 -31.49 -11.91 -5.45
CA PRO A 460 -30.96 -12.39 -4.16
C PRO A 460 -29.42 -12.39 -4.04
N SER A 461 -28.67 -12.15 -5.12
CA SER A 461 -27.21 -12.35 -5.15
C SER A 461 -26.36 -11.07 -5.15
N THR A 462 -26.95 -9.89 -5.28
CA THR A 462 -26.21 -8.62 -5.42
C THR A 462 -27.09 -7.44 -4.98
N ILE A 463 -27.20 -7.18 -3.68
CA ILE A 463 -27.65 -5.87 -3.21
C ILE A 463 -26.48 -4.90 -3.49
N GLU A 464 -26.47 -4.31 -4.67
CA GLU A 464 -25.50 -3.30 -5.10
C GLU A 464 -25.70 -2.01 -4.29
N SER A 465 -24.61 -1.32 -3.96
CA SER A 465 -24.65 0.00 -3.33
C SER A 465 -25.59 0.94 -4.10
N GLN A 466 -26.44 1.66 -3.38
CA GLN A 466 -27.39 2.60 -3.98
C GLN A 466 -26.87 4.04 -3.87
N PRO A 467 -27.20 4.93 -4.82
CA PRO A 467 -26.84 6.36 -4.72
C PRO A 467 -27.26 7.00 -3.39
N SER A 468 -28.41 6.61 -2.85
CA SER A 468 -28.92 7.09 -1.56
C SER A 468 -28.03 6.76 -0.37
N ASP A 469 -27.18 5.73 -0.46
CA ASP A 469 -26.29 5.33 0.62
C ASP A 469 -25.29 6.44 1.00
N ASP A 470 -24.96 7.32 0.04
CA ASP A 470 -24.12 8.50 0.26
C ASP A 470 -24.71 9.43 1.32
N LEU A 471 -26.03 9.45 1.53
CA LEU A 471 -26.69 10.30 2.52
C LEU A 471 -26.37 9.84 3.95
N CYS A 472 -26.36 8.53 4.21
CA CYS A 472 -25.95 7.98 5.51
C CYS A 472 -24.46 8.20 5.77
N LEU A 473 -23.63 8.05 4.73
CA LEU A 473 -22.21 8.37 4.81
C LEU A 473 -21.99 9.86 5.11
N LEU A 474 -22.71 10.75 4.43
CA LEU A 474 -22.62 12.20 4.60
C LEU A 474 -23.11 12.64 5.98
N ALA A 475 -24.17 12.02 6.50
CA ALA A 475 -24.65 12.19 7.87
C ALA A 475 -23.57 11.81 8.90
N ALA A 476 -23.00 10.61 8.77
CA ALA A 476 -21.91 10.14 9.64
C ALA A 476 -20.67 11.05 9.55
N MET A 477 -20.26 11.42 8.33
CA MET A 477 -19.15 12.35 8.10
C MET A 477 -19.38 13.71 8.76
N SER A 478 -20.58 14.28 8.63
CA SER A 478 -20.93 15.57 9.22
C SER A 478 -20.81 15.56 10.74
N LEU A 479 -21.34 14.51 11.38
CA LEU A 479 -21.22 14.32 12.82
C LEU A 479 -19.74 14.24 13.24
N ILE A 480 -18.95 13.40 12.55
CA ILE A 480 -17.53 13.20 12.85
C ILE A 480 -16.72 14.48 12.64
N ARG A 481 -16.98 15.21 11.54
CA ARG A 481 -16.17 16.36 11.10
C ARG A 481 -16.34 17.58 12.00
N PHE A 482 -17.55 17.88 12.44
CA PHE A 482 -17.87 19.16 13.09
C PHE A 482 -18.00 19.06 14.62
N SER A 483 -18.20 17.86 15.17
CA SER A 483 -18.41 17.69 16.61
C SER A 483 -17.23 18.01 17.51
N GLY A 484 -15.98 17.94 16.99
CA GLY A 484 -14.78 18.27 17.78
C GLY A 484 -14.78 19.71 18.31
N ALA A 485 -15.25 20.65 17.48
CA ALA A 485 -15.36 22.07 17.82
C ALA A 485 -16.45 22.38 18.85
N TRP A 486 -17.39 21.44 19.10
CA TRP A 486 -18.49 21.65 20.05
C TRP A 486 -18.12 21.27 21.48
N ILE A 487 -17.13 20.39 21.64
CA ILE A 487 -16.78 19.78 22.93
C ILE A 487 -15.41 20.26 23.44
N SER A 488 -14.53 20.70 22.54
CA SER A 488 -13.22 21.24 22.91
C SER A 488 -12.81 22.41 22.02
N ASP A 489 -11.96 23.32 22.50
CA ASP A 489 -11.32 24.37 21.69
C ASP A 489 -10.38 23.80 20.58
N SER A 490 -10.27 22.48 20.46
CA SER A 490 -9.50 21.78 19.43
C SER A 490 -10.43 21.13 18.41
N SER A 491 -10.48 21.70 17.21
CA SER A 491 -11.27 21.18 16.06
C SER A 491 -10.79 19.82 15.53
N GLU A 492 -9.69 19.27 16.07
CA GLU A 492 -9.05 18.04 15.58
C GLU A 492 -9.50 16.77 16.32
N LYS A 493 -10.00 16.87 17.55
CA LYS A 493 -10.38 15.68 18.35
C LYS A 493 -11.84 15.30 18.15
N VAL A 494 -12.07 14.23 17.40
CA VAL A 494 -13.40 13.61 17.28
C VAL A 494 -13.79 12.94 18.61
N PRO A 495 -14.92 13.31 19.24
CA PRO A 495 -15.41 12.68 20.46
C PRO A 495 -15.84 11.22 20.21
N ASP A 496 -15.47 10.31 21.13
CA ASP A 496 -15.77 8.88 20.98
C ASP A 496 -17.27 8.57 20.97
N ILE A 497 -18.09 9.36 21.69
CA ILE A 497 -19.55 9.24 21.69
C ILE A 497 -20.16 9.47 20.28
N VAL A 498 -19.54 10.36 19.50
CA VAL A 498 -19.98 10.67 18.14
C VAL A 498 -19.60 9.53 17.20
N LEU A 499 -18.45 8.89 17.43
CA LEU A 499 -18.06 7.69 16.71
C LEU A 499 -19.06 6.55 16.92
N ILE A 500 -19.57 6.36 18.14
CA ILE A 500 -20.62 5.36 18.43
C ILE A 500 -21.90 5.67 17.65
N ARG A 501 -22.35 6.93 17.66
CA ARG A 501 -23.54 7.36 16.91
C ARG A 501 -23.36 7.19 15.40
N ALA A 502 -22.21 7.60 14.86
CA ALA A 502 -21.87 7.43 13.45
C ALA A 502 -21.84 5.94 13.06
N ALA A 503 -21.28 5.06 13.91
CA ALA A 503 -21.30 3.62 13.69
C ALA A 503 -22.73 3.07 13.61
N ALA A 504 -23.64 3.49 14.49
CA ALA A 504 -25.04 3.05 14.45
C ALA A 504 -25.74 3.44 13.12
N ILE A 505 -25.50 4.65 12.61
CA ILE A 505 -26.02 5.09 11.30
C ILE A 505 -25.48 4.19 10.17
N LEU A 506 -24.19 3.86 10.21
CA LEU A 506 -23.56 3.03 9.18
C LEU A 506 -23.98 1.55 9.28
N GLU A 507 -24.20 1.01 10.48
CA GLU A 507 -24.76 -0.34 10.66
C GLU A 507 -26.18 -0.41 10.10
N ARG A 508 -27.02 0.61 10.35
CA ARG A 508 -28.33 0.70 9.72
C ARG A 508 -28.25 0.73 8.19
N LEU A 509 -27.28 1.46 7.64
CA LEU A 509 -27.00 1.47 6.20
C LEU A 509 -26.60 0.08 5.69
N LEU A 510 -25.77 -0.67 6.42
CA LEU A 510 -25.31 -2.00 5.99
C LEU A 510 -26.39 -3.09 6.09
N VAL A 511 -27.43 -2.92 6.91
CA VAL A 511 -28.63 -3.78 6.85
C VAL A 511 -29.31 -3.67 5.49
N ASP A 512 -29.25 -2.48 4.92
CA ASP A 512 -29.92 -2.07 3.69
C ASP A 512 -29.05 -2.30 2.45
N SER A 513 -27.73 -2.10 2.58
CA SER A 513 -26.72 -2.27 1.53
C SER A 513 -25.47 -3.01 2.07
N PRO A 514 -25.52 -4.35 2.26
CA PRO A 514 -24.48 -5.09 2.98
C PRO A 514 -23.08 -5.06 2.37
N HIS A 515 -22.98 -4.76 1.07
CA HIS A 515 -21.72 -4.74 0.32
C HIS A 515 -21.16 -3.33 0.08
N ASN A 516 -21.71 -2.30 0.73
CA ASN A 516 -21.23 -0.93 0.58
C ASN A 516 -19.81 -0.79 1.19
N TYR A 517 -18.79 -0.79 0.32
CA TYR A 517 -17.39 -0.80 0.75
C TYR A 517 -16.96 0.47 1.49
N GLN A 518 -17.54 1.63 1.16
CA GLN A 518 -17.22 2.90 1.84
C GLN A 518 -17.71 2.87 3.28
N ALA A 519 -18.93 2.37 3.51
CA ALA A 519 -19.48 2.18 4.85
C ALA A 519 -18.70 1.13 5.65
N LEU A 520 -18.35 0.00 5.03
CA LEU A 520 -17.53 -1.05 5.65
C LEU A 520 -16.14 -0.51 6.06
N LEU A 521 -15.44 0.20 5.18
CA LEU A 521 -14.12 0.77 5.48
C LEU A 521 -14.19 1.84 6.59
N LEU A 522 -15.21 2.70 6.55
CA LEU A 522 -15.43 3.71 7.59
C LEU A 522 -15.74 3.06 8.94
N LEU A 523 -16.60 2.04 8.98
CA LEU A 523 -16.88 1.27 10.19
C LEU A 523 -15.64 0.58 10.73
N VAL A 524 -14.78 0.00 9.89
CA VAL A 524 -13.49 -0.57 10.34
C VAL A 524 -12.65 0.50 11.05
N ARG A 525 -12.53 1.71 10.51
CA ARG A 525 -11.78 2.81 11.17
C ARG A 525 -12.45 3.26 12.47
N ILE A 526 -13.78 3.39 12.48
CA ILE A 526 -14.53 3.76 13.68
C ILE A 526 -14.34 2.69 14.77
N TYR A 527 -14.51 1.41 14.45
CA TYR A 527 -14.34 0.32 15.41
C TYR A 527 -12.92 0.26 15.97
N LEU A 528 -11.90 0.42 15.12
CA LEU A 528 -10.53 0.49 15.62
C LEU A 528 -10.33 1.67 16.55
N ARG A 529 -10.88 2.86 16.26
CA ARG A 529 -10.83 4.06 17.13
C ARG A 529 -11.56 3.83 18.46
N LEU A 530 -12.69 3.14 18.43
CA LEU A 530 -13.42 2.75 19.63
C LEU A 530 -12.75 1.63 20.42
N GLY A 531 -11.62 1.08 19.96
CA GLY A 531 -10.97 -0.08 20.59
C GLY A 531 -11.71 -1.41 20.38
N ALA A 532 -12.72 -1.43 19.51
CA ALA A 532 -13.56 -2.57 19.21
C ALA A 532 -12.94 -3.46 18.10
N GLY A 533 -11.79 -4.06 18.39
CA GLY A 533 -10.96 -4.75 17.39
C GLY A 533 -11.61 -5.97 16.74
N SER A 534 -12.43 -6.76 17.44
CA SER A 534 -13.08 -7.93 16.87
C SER A 534 -14.20 -7.56 15.90
N LEU A 535 -14.94 -6.48 16.19
CA LEU A 535 -15.87 -5.88 15.24
C LEU A 535 -15.15 -5.36 14.00
N ALA A 536 -13.99 -4.71 14.16
CA ALA A 536 -13.20 -4.28 13.02
C ALA A 536 -12.75 -5.46 12.14
N LEU A 537 -12.31 -6.57 12.73
CA LEU A 537 -11.97 -7.81 12.02
C LEU A 537 -13.17 -8.38 11.27
N ARG A 538 -14.33 -8.48 11.93
CA ARG A 538 -15.58 -8.98 11.37
C ARG A 538 -16.10 -8.13 10.22
N THR A 539 -16.01 -6.80 10.34
CA THR A 539 -16.43 -5.89 9.28
C THR A 539 -15.46 -5.92 8.11
N PHE A 540 -14.15 -6.02 8.38
CA PHE A 540 -13.13 -6.11 7.33
C PHE A 540 -13.22 -7.43 6.54
N SER A 541 -13.63 -8.53 7.16
CA SER A 541 -13.78 -9.82 6.45
C SER A 541 -14.81 -9.75 5.31
N LYS A 542 -15.88 -8.96 5.50
CA LYS A 542 -16.92 -8.71 4.48
C LYS A 542 -16.36 -8.09 3.19
N LEU A 543 -15.27 -7.32 3.27
CA LEU A 543 -14.60 -6.71 2.12
C LEU A 543 -13.88 -7.73 1.23
N SER A 544 -13.63 -8.95 1.72
CA SER A 544 -12.98 -10.03 0.95
C SER A 544 -11.65 -9.64 0.30
N VAL A 545 -10.81 -8.89 1.02
CA VAL A 545 -9.51 -8.36 0.56
C VAL A 545 -8.56 -9.49 0.12
N LYS A 546 -8.07 -9.41 -1.13
CA LYS A 546 -7.20 -10.42 -1.76
C LYS A 546 -6.06 -9.80 -2.58
N GLN A 547 -4.95 -10.54 -2.69
CA GLN A 547 -3.82 -10.23 -3.57
C GLN A 547 -3.30 -8.79 -3.40
N ILE A 548 -3.25 -7.99 -4.48
CA ILE A 548 -2.73 -6.62 -4.48
C ILE A 548 -3.46 -5.69 -3.50
N GLN A 549 -4.70 -6.02 -3.11
CA GLN A 549 -5.43 -5.22 -2.12
C GLN A 549 -4.81 -5.30 -0.72
N PHE A 550 -3.95 -6.29 -0.45
CA PHE A 550 -3.12 -6.23 0.75
C PHE A 550 -2.21 -4.99 0.70
N GLU A 551 -1.55 -4.72 -0.43
CA GLU A 551 -0.67 -3.55 -0.59
C GLU A 551 -1.44 -2.23 -0.43
N THR A 552 -2.60 -2.12 -1.08
CA THR A 552 -3.29 -0.84 -1.28
C THR A 552 -4.39 -0.56 -0.26
N VAL A 553 -5.06 -1.57 0.31
CA VAL A 553 -6.28 -1.40 1.14
C VAL A 553 -6.11 -1.94 2.57
N ALA A 554 -5.37 -3.02 2.78
CA ALA A 554 -5.32 -3.69 4.09
C ALA A 554 -4.74 -2.85 5.23
N HIS A 555 -3.99 -1.79 4.91
CA HIS A 555 -3.54 -0.80 5.89
C HIS A 555 -4.69 -0.16 6.68
N ASN A 556 -5.92 -0.15 6.14
CA ASN A 556 -7.10 0.34 6.86
C ASN A 556 -7.39 -0.43 8.15
N LEU A 557 -7.15 -1.75 8.14
CA LEU A 557 -7.25 -2.60 9.32
C LEU A 557 -5.89 -2.76 10.03
N PHE A 558 -4.82 -3.01 9.27
CA PHE A 558 -3.56 -3.52 9.84
C PHE A 558 -2.74 -2.47 10.59
N THR A 559 -2.87 -1.18 10.27
CA THR A 559 -2.11 -0.14 10.95
C THR A 559 -2.40 -0.15 12.45
N ARG A 560 -1.37 -0.44 13.26
CA ARG A 560 -1.41 -0.54 14.73
C ARG A 560 -2.31 -1.65 15.29
N LEU A 561 -2.83 -2.55 14.45
CA LEU A 561 -3.65 -3.69 14.90
C LEU A 561 -2.92 -4.55 15.93
N ALA A 562 -1.61 -4.74 15.76
CA ALA A 562 -0.73 -5.46 16.69
C ALA A 562 -0.71 -4.89 18.12
N THR A 563 -1.20 -3.68 18.32
CA THR A 563 -1.27 -2.99 19.61
C THR A 563 -2.69 -2.55 19.98
N ILE A 564 -3.70 -2.91 19.18
CA ILE A 564 -5.11 -2.65 19.49
C ILE A 564 -5.79 -3.99 19.83
N HIS A 565 -5.58 -4.99 18.97
CA HIS A 565 -6.18 -6.31 19.12
C HIS A 565 -5.23 -7.39 18.54
N PRO A 566 -4.14 -7.75 19.25
CA PRO A 566 -3.16 -8.74 18.74
C PRO A 566 -3.60 -10.21 18.89
N HIS A 567 -4.64 -10.48 19.68
CA HIS A 567 -5.14 -11.83 19.98
C HIS A 567 -6.25 -12.22 19.01
N SER A 568 -6.62 -13.51 19.01
CA SER A 568 -7.72 -13.99 18.17
C SER A 568 -9.06 -13.53 18.75
N ALA A 569 -9.92 -13.00 17.89
CA ALA A 569 -11.34 -12.79 18.18
C ALA A 569 -12.09 -14.14 18.11
N PRO A 570 -13.33 -14.23 18.63
CA PRO A 570 -14.16 -15.41 18.47
C PRO A 570 -14.37 -15.78 16.99
N PRO A 571 -14.56 -17.07 16.67
CA PRO A 571 -14.85 -17.50 15.31
C PRO A 571 -16.10 -16.80 14.76
N ILE A 572 -15.97 -16.28 13.53
CA ILE A 572 -17.07 -15.63 12.82
C ILE A 572 -17.68 -16.66 11.86
N GLU A 573 -18.99 -16.79 11.87
CA GLU A 573 -19.70 -17.71 10.98
C GLU A 573 -19.40 -17.40 9.50
N GLY A 574 -19.03 -18.44 8.74
CA GLY A 574 -18.70 -18.31 7.32
C GLY A 574 -17.34 -17.66 7.00
N ALA A 575 -16.58 -17.22 8.00
CA ALA A 575 -15.28 -16.58 7.80
C ALA A 575 -14.10 -17.56 7.87
N GLU A 576 -12.98 -17.22 7.24
CA GLU A 576 -11.74 -18.00 7.32
C GLU A 576 -11.00 -17.70 8.63
N TYR A 577 -10.09 -18.58 9.06
CA TYR A 577 -9.29 -18.38 10.28
C TYR A 577 -8.52 -17.05 10.29
N LYS A 578 -8.05 -16.60 9.12
CA LYS A 578 -7.38 -15.30 8.95
C LYS A 578 -8.27 -14.10 9.25
N ASP A 579 -9.59 -14.25 9.22
CA ASP A 579 -10.52 -13.14 9.32
C ASP A 579 -10.82 -12.74 10.77
N PHE A 580 -10.58 -13.65 11.73
CA PHE A 580 -10.69 -13.37 13.16
C PHE A 580 -9.37 -13.59 13.93
N ASN A 581 -8.32 -14.11 13.28
CA ASN A 581 -6.99 -14.23 13.86
C ASN A 581 -5.99 -13.24 13.21
N PRO A 582 -5.61 -12.15 13.89
CA PRO A 582 -4.68 -11.15 13.37
C PRO A 582 -3.34 -11.71 12.89
N GLN A 583 -2.72 -12.63 13.65
CA GLN A 583 -1.44 -13.23 13.25
C GLN A 583 -1.55 -13.95 11.90
N SER A 584 -2.61 -14.75 11.71
CA SER A 584 -2.91 -15.42 10.45
C SER A 584 -3.24 -14.42 9.32
N ALA A 585 -3.91 -13.30 9.62
CA ALA A 585 -4.18 -12.23 8.65
C ALA A 585 -2.88 -11.63 8.10
N PHE A 586 -1.94 -11.26 8.97
CA PHE A 586 -0.64 -10.74 8.57
C PHE A 586 0.18 -11.78 7.79
N VAL A 587 0.14 -13.06 8.19
CA VAL A 587 0.79 -14.15 7.45
C VAL A 587 0.24 -14.27 6.02
N GLN A 588 -1.07 -14.18 5.85
CA GLN A 588 -1.70 -14.23 4.53
C GLN A 588 -1.23 -13.07 3.65
N ALA A 589 -1.15 -11.87 4.21
CA ALA A 589 -0.68 -10.69 3.50
C ALA A 589 0.82 -10.79 3.12
N LEU A 590 1.65 -11.37 4.00
CA LEU A 590 3.06 -11.65 3.69
C LEU A 590 3.24 -12.75 2.63
N ASN A 591 2.35 -13.74 2.60
CA ASN A 591 2.33 -14.77 1.55
C ASN A 591 2.02 -14.18 0.17
N PHE A 592 1.23 -13.10 0.09
CA PHE A 592 1.01 -12.37 -1.16
C PHE A 592 2.35 -11.86 -1.73
N TYR A 593 3.20 -11.18 -0.97
CA TYR A 593 4.49 -10.70 -1.49
C TYR A 593 5.40 -11.82 -1.98
N LYS A 594 5.45 -12.94 -1.24
CA LYS A 594 6.23 -14.10 -1.65
C LYS A 594 5.71 -14.67 -2.98
N THR A 595 4.39 -14.78 -3.12
CA THR A 595 3.75 -15.29 -4.35
C THR A 595 3.90 -14.31 -5.51
N ALA A 596 3.81 -13.01 -5.22
CA ALA A 596 4.00 -11.94 -6.18
C ALA A 596 5.40 -12.00 -6.78
N ASP A 597 6.45 -12.11 -5.94
CA ASP A 597 7.84 -12.19 -6.40
C ASP A 597 8.06 -13.33 -7.40
N VAL A 598 7.63 -14.54 -7.06
CA VAL A 598 7.72 -15.72 -7.95
C VAL A 598 6.89 -15.53 -9.23
N THR A 599 5.68 -15.01 -9.10
CA THR A 599 4.76 -14.85 -10.23
C THR A 599 5.24 -13.76 -11.19
N THR A 600 5.79 -12.65 -10.68
CA THR A 600 6.33 -11.56 -11.49
C THR A 600 7.56 -12.01 -12.29
N VAL A 601 8.47 -12.79 -11.69
CA VAL A 601 9.63 -13.35 -12.41
C VAL A 601 9.17 -14.24 -13.56
N ARG A 602 8.25 -15.17 -13.29
CA ARG A 602 7.70 -16.05 -14.33
C ARG A 602 6.99 -15.27 -15.44
N ASN A 603 6.20 -14.25 -15.07
CA ASN A 603 5.43 -13.46 -16.02
C ASN A 603 6.33 -12.60 -16.91
N ARG A 604 7.41 -12.00 -16.37
CA ARG A 604 8.36 -11.23 -17.18
C ARG A 604 9.17 -12.12 -18.14
N SER A 605 9.59 -13.32 -17.71
CA SER A 605 10.29 -14.27 -18.60
C SER A 605 9.39 -14.70 -19.77
N LYS A 606 8.13 -15.09 -19.48
CA LYS A 606 7.16 -15.43 -20.52
C LYS A 606 6.77 -14.23 -21.41
N GLY A 607 6.59 -13.06 -20.81
CA GLY A 607 6.26 -11.83 -21.53
C GLY A 607 7.33 -11.47 -22.55
N LEU A 608 8.60 -11.70 -22.21
CA LEU A 608 9.72 -11.48 -23.12
C LEU A 608 9.72 -12.46 -24.31
N ASP A 609 9.37 -13.73 -24.08
CA ASP A 609 9.19 -14.71 -25.15
C ASP A 609 8.01 -14.38 -26.09
N TYR A 610 6.96 -13.77 -25.57
CA TYR A 610 5.82 -13.27 -26.35
C TYR A 610 6.07 -11.91 -27.01
N GLY A 611 7.21 -11.26 -26.74
CA GLY A 611 7.56 -9.96 -27.30
C GLY A 611 6.78 -8.78 -26.68
N SER A 612 6.26 -8.91 -25.47
CA SER A 612 5.50 -7.85 -24.78
C SER A 612 6.39 -6.98 -23.89
N TYR A 613 7.27 -6.20 -24.50
CA TYR A 613 8.37 -5.50 -23.84
C TYR A 613 7.91 -4.46 -22.80
N VAL A 614 6.84 -3.71 -23.09
CA VAL A 614 6.33 -2.67 -22.17
C VAL A 614 5.74 -3.30 -20.92
N ASN A 615 4.98 -4.38 -21.06
CA ASN A 615 4.42 -5.12 -19.92
C ASN A 615 5.52 -5.81 -19.10
N VAL A 616 6.58 -6.28 -19.75
CA VAL A 616 7.77 -6.83 -19.06
C VAL A 616 8.42 -5.76 -18.19
N GLN A 617 8.65 -4.55 -18.72
CA GLN A 617 9.16 -3.43 -17.92
C GLN A 617 8.21 -3.10 -16.76
N GLY A 618 6.90 -2.96 -17.02
CA GLY A 618 5.92 -2.68 -15.97
C GLY A 618 5.88 -3.76 -14.88
N THR A 619 6.13 -5.02 -15.25
CA THR A 619 6.24 -6.15 -14.30
C THR A 619 7.51 -6.04 -13.45
N ILE A 620 8.64 -5.64 -14.03
CA ILE A 620 9.90 -5.38 -13.31
C ILE A 620 9.70 -4.23 -12.31
N ASP A 621 9.07 -3.14 -12.74
CA ASP A 621 8.79 -1.98 -11.88
C ASP A 621 7.82 -2.34 -10.75
N LEU A 622 6.78 -3.13 -11.03
CA LEU A 622 5.88 -3.65 -10.01
C LEU A 622 6.61 -4.52 -8.99
N GLN A 623 7.45 -5.45 -9.44
CA GLN A 623 8.23 -6.31 -8.56
C GLN A 623 9.16 -5.50 -7.65
N LYS A 624 9.87 -4.50 -8.22
CA LYS A 624 10.75 -3.61 -7.46
C LYS A 624 9.97 -2.85 -6.38
N ARG A 625 8.83 -2.24 -6.74
CA ARG A 625 7.96 -1.52 -5.79
C ARG A 625 7.45 -2.44 -4.66
N LEU A 626 7.02 -3.66 -4.99
CA LEU A 626 6.55 -4.63 -3.99
C LEU A 626 7.68 -5.15 -3.08
N LYS A 627 8.88 -5.38 -3.60
CA LYS A 627 10.06 -5.74 -2.78
C LYS A 627 10.41 -4.64 -1.78
N GLN A 628 10.33 -3.38 -2.21
CA GLN A 628 10.64 -2.18 -1.43
C GLN A 628 9.44 -1.61 -0.64
N SER A 629 8.30 -2.30 -0.65
CA SER A 629 7.07 -1.80 -0.03
C SER A 629 7.21 -1.56 1.46
N ILE A 630 6.71 -0.42 1.94
CA ILE A 630 6.58 -0.15 3.37
C ILE A 630 5.62 -1.12 4.05
N CYS A 631 4.49 -1.45 3.43
CA CYS A 631 3.51 -2.40 3.94
C CYS A 631 4.16 -3.77 4.22
N ARG A 632 4.98 -4.26 3.28
CA ARG A 632 5.76 -5.49 3.42
C ARG A 632 6.61 -5.50 4.70
N ARG A 633 7.32 -4.42 4.98
CA ARG A 633 8.18 -4.33 6.19
C ARG A 633 7.36 -4.13 7.46
N MET A 634 6.33 -3.29 7.42
CA MET A 634 5.43 -3.07 8.56
C MET A 634 4.80 -4.39 9.02
N TRP A 635 4.24 -5.17 8.09
CA TRP A 635 3.57 -6.43 8.43
C TRP A 635 4.52 -7.49 8.97
N ALA A 636 5.76 -7.55 8.46
CA ALA A 636 6.79 -8.43 9.00
C ALA A 636 7.15 -8.07 10.46
N LEU A 637 7.22 -6.78 10.78
CA LEU A 637 7.47 -6.30 12.13
C LEU A 637 6.25 -6.54 13.04
N ASP A 638 5.04 -6.24 12.57
CA ASP A 638 3.82 -6.36 13.36
C ASP A 638 3.42 -7.82 13.63
N VAL A 639 3.60 -8.74 12.68
CA VAL A 639 3.32 -10.18 12.95
C VAL A 639 4.27 -10.74 14.02
N ARG A 640 5.52 -10.28 14.05
CA ARG A 640 6.50 -10.62 15.07
C ARG A 640 6.17 -9.97 16.41
N ARG A 641 5.67 -8.72 16.41
CA ARG A 641 5.11 -8.05 17.60
C ARG A 641 3.92 -8.83 18.17
N ILE A 642 2.97 -9.24 17.32
CA ILE A 642 1.84 -10.08 17.74
C ILE A 642 2.34 -11.38 18.38
N GLN A 643 3.34 -12.04 17.79
CA GLN A 643 3.92 -13.24 18.38
C GLN A 643 4.48 -12.98 19.80
N ARG A 644 5.10 -11.83 20.02
CA ARG A 644 5.62 -11.45 21.35
C ARG A 644 4.50 -11.20 22.35
N LEU A 645 3.43 -10.53 21.95
CA LEU A 645 2.34 -10.11 22.84
C LEU A 645 1.32 -11.23 23.10
N ALA A 646 0.83 -11.87 22.05
CA ALA A 646 -0.26 -12.85 22.11
C ALA A 646 0.21 -14.32 21.98
N GLY A 647 1.47 -14.57 21.61
CA GLY A 647 1.99 -15.92 21.40
C GLY A 647 1.70 -16.46 19.99
N GLY A 648 1.51 -17.79 19.88
CA GLY A 648 1.29 -18.47 18.60
C GLY A 648 2.57 -18.94 17.90
N ASP A 649 2.47 -19.19 16.60
CA ASP A 649 3.54 -19.82 15.83
C ASP A 649 4.82 -18.96 15.75
N PRO A 650 6.02 -19.57 15.69
CA PRO A 650 7.26 -18.82 15.50
C PRO A 650 7.31 -18.04 14.17
N MET A 651 7.48 -16.72 14.25
CA MET A 651 7.56 -15.81 13.09
C MET A 651 9.01 -15.51 12.66
N GLY A 652 9.93 -16.44 12.91
CA GLY A 652 11.35 -16.30 12.55
C GLY A 652 11.60 -16.18 11.04
N ARG A 653 10.73 -16.78 10.22
CA ARG A 653 10.84 -16.75 8.74
C ARG A 653 10.75 -15.35 8.11
N TYR A 654 10.27 -14.35 8.86
CA TYR A 654 10.13 -12.97 8.38
C TYR A 654 11.24 -12.04 8.90
N GLN A 655 12.25 -12.58 9.60
CA GLN A 655 13.32 -11.80 10.21
C GLN A 655 14.12 -10.99 9.19
N ASP A 656 14.50 -11.59 8.05
CA ASP A 656 15.29 -10.90 7.02
C ASP A 656 14.51 -9.74 6.41
N MET A 657 13.19 -9.93 6.21
CA MET A 657 12.29 -8.90 5.73
C MET A 657 12.11 -7.75 6.74
N ALA A 658 12.04 -8.07 8.03
CA ALA A 658 11.95 -7.07 9.10
C ALA A 658 13.26 -6.27 9.27
N ARG A 659 14.41 -6.87 8.97
CA ARG A 659 15.74 -6.25 9.07
C ARG A 659 16.15 -5.47 7.83
N ASP A 660 15.43 -5.61 6.72
CA ASP A 660 15.72 -4.95 5.45
C ASP A 660 15.82 -3.42 5.60
N THR A 661 16.96 -2.87 5.18
CA THR A 661 17.31 -1.44 5.23
C THR A 661 17.26 -0.77 3.87
N SER A 662 16.83 -1.47 2.81
CA SER A 662 16.74 -0.89 1.48
C SER A 662 15.77 0.30 1.43
N PRO A 663 15.79 1.15 0.39
CA PRO A 663 14.83 2.24 0.26
C PRO A 663 13.38 1.74 0.35
N LEU A 664 12.50 2.58 0.88
CA LEU A 664 11.08 2.28 1.06
C LEU A 664 10.25 2.94 -0.05
N VAL A 665 9.21 2.25 -0.48
CA VAL A 665 8.18 2.78 -1.40
C VAL A 665 6.83 2.65 -0.71
N ASP A 666 6.08 3.74 -0.65
CA ASP A 666 4.72 3.77 -0.10
C ASP A 666 3.70 3.80 -1.24
N GLN A 667 2.85 2.78 -1.29
CA GLN A 667 1.79 2.63 -2.30
C GLN A 667 0.40 2.52 -1.66
N ARG A 668 0.27 2.87 -0.38
CA ARG A 668 -1.02 2.90 0.30
C ARG A 668 -1.91 3.94 -0.39
N ILE A 669 -3.16 3.55 -0.64
CA ILE A 669 -4.15 4.41 -1.29
C ILE A 669 -5.22 4.80 -0.27
N PHE A 670 -5.44 6.11 -0.10
CA PHE A 670 -6.33 6.67 0.93
C PHE A 670 -7.64 7.24 0.36
N ASP A 671 -7.88 7.11 -0.94
CA ASP A 671 -9.04 7.66 -1.66
C ASP A 671 -10.31 6.80 -1.57
N ALA A 672 -10.24 5.64 -0.92
CA ALA A 672 -11.37 4.72 -0.80
C ALA A 672 -12.51 5.26 0.09
N PHE A 673 -12.24 6.28 0.91
CA PHE A 673 -13.24 6.97 1.72
C PHE A 673 -13.96 8.03 0.89
N MET A 674 -15.27 8.18 1.08
CA MET A 674 -15.95 9.36 0.57
C MET A 674 -15.32 10.62 1.18
N ASN A 675 -14.88 11.54 0.31
CA ASN A 675 -14.25 12.79 0.73
C ASN A 675 -14.94 13.99 0.06
N CYS A 676 -15.88 14.59 0.79
CA CYS A 676 -16.60 15.79 0.41
C CYS A 676 -16.01 17.06 1.05
N GLU A 677 -14.80 17.01 1.63
CA GLU A 677 -14.17 18.19 2.23
C GLU A 677 -13.85 19.27 1.17
N ALA A 678 -13.90 20.53 1.56
CA ALA A 678 -13.50 21.64 0.70
C ALA A 678 -12.03 21.49 0.25
N PRO A 679 -11.66 21.88 -0.98
CA PRO A 679 -10.25 21.86 -1.40
C PRO A 679 -9.35 22.64 -0.45
N GLY A 680 -8.17 22.09 -0.15
CA GLY A 680 -7.21 22.67 0.80
C GLY A 680 -7.44 22.26 2.26
N GLN A 681 -8.56 21.63 2.61
CA GLN A 681 -8.78 21.04 3.93
C GLN A 681 -8.16 19.63 4.03
N PRO A 682 -7.76 19.18 5.24
CA PRO A 682 -7.36 17.80 5.47
C PRO A 682 -8.44 16.82 5.02
N THR A 683 -8.03 15.72 4.39
CA THR A 683 -9.00 14.73 3.89
C THR A 683 -9.77 14.08 5.04
N PHE A 684 -10.97 13.57 4.75
CA PHE A 684 -11.77 12.88 5.76
C PHE A 684 -11.05 11.62 6.30
N GLU A 685 -10.28 10.91 5.46
CA GLU A 685 -9.47 9.76 5.90
C GLU A 685 -8.46 10.13 6.99
N GLU A 686 -7.78 11.27 6.86
CA GLU A 686 -6.77 11.71 7.85
C GLU A 686 -7.37 11.87 9.25
N ARG A 687 -8.63 12.30 9.34
CA ARG A 687 -9.35 12.46 10.61
C ARG A 687 -9.71 11.12 11.25
N MET A 688 -9.94 10.10 10.41
CA MET A 688 -10.28 8.75 10.83
C MET A 688 -9.06 7.86 11.05
N ARG A 689 -7.87 8.32 10.68
CA ARG A 689 -6.61 7.59 10.86
C ARG A 689 -6.33 7.34 12.35
N LEU A 690 -5.70 6.19 12.62
CA LEU A 690 -5.28 5.78 13.96
C LEU A 690 -3.94 6.43 14.31
N GLY A 691 -3.94 7.72 14.65
CA GLY A 691 -2.73 8.47 14.93
C GLY A 691 -1.92 8.83 13.66
N PRO A 692 -0.68 9.32 13.81
CA PRO A 692 0.12 9.78 12.68
C PRO A 692 0.47 8.65 11.71
N LEU A 693 0.70 8.96 10.43
CA LEU A 693 0.91 7.95 9.39
C LEU A 693 2.31 7.31 9.53
N PRO A 694 2.43 6.00 9.79
CA PRO A 694 3.74 5.37 9.90
C PRO A 694 4.51 5.43 8.58
N ARG A 695 5.74 5.96 8.60
CA ARG A 695 6.68 5.95 7.46
C ARG A 695 8.04 5.42 7.90
N ASP A 696 9.13 6.01 7.40
CA ASP A 696 10.50 5.51 7.56
C ASP A 696 10.96 5.51 9.03
N GLN A 697 10.60 6.55 9.79
CA GLN A 697 11.00 6.70 11.19
C GLN A 697 10.34 5.64 12.08
N TRP A 698 9.06 5.34 11.82
CA TRP A 698 8.36 4.26 12.51
C TRP A 698 8.99 2.88 12.21
N ILE A 699 9.39 2.63 10.96
CA ILE A 699 10.07 1.37 10.57
C ILE A 699 11.41 1.23 11.29
N LYS A 700 12.23 2.28 11.33
CA LYS A 700 13.53 2.27 12.03
C LYS A 700 13.36 1.93 13.51
N SER A 701 12.40 2.58 14.18
CA SER A 701 12.07 2.33 15.60
C SER A 701 11.59 0.92 15.87
N SER A 702 10.66 0.43 15.05
CA SER A 702 10.11 -0.92 15.19
C SER A 702 11.16 -2.00 14.89
N ARG A 703 12.05 -1.77 13.92
CA ARG A 703 13.18 -2.65 13.61
C ARG A 703 14.18 -2.72 14.75
N MET A 704 14.52 -1.60 15.38
CA MET A 704 15.39 -1.58 16.57
C MET A 704 14.76 -2.41 17.71
N THR A 705 13.47 -2.23 17.96
CA THR A 705 12.74 -3.01 18.97
C THR A 705 12.74 -4.51 18.63
N ASP A 706 12.50 -4.87 17.37
CA ASP A 706 12.55 -6.27 16.95
C ASP A 706 13.95 -6.90 17.14
N HIS A 707 14.99 -6.13 16.84
CA HIS A 707 16.38 -6.55 17.01
C HIS A 707 16.77 -6.74 18.48
N LEU A 708 16.29 -5.87 19.37
CA LEU A 708 16.39 -6.04 20.82
C LEU A 708 15.86 -7.41 21.27
N PHE A 709 14.67 -7.80 20.79
CA PHE A 709 14.09 -9.09 21.14
C PHE A 709 14.89 -10.28 20.59
N ASP A 710 15.42 -10.19 19.38
CA ASP A 710 16.29 -11.24 18.83
C ASP A 710 17.56 -11.43 19.66
N LEU A 711 18.20 -10.33 20.09
CA LEU A 711 19.37 -10.36 20.96
C LEU A 711 19.03 -10.99 22.32
N LEU A 712 17.97 -10.49 22.98
CA LEU A 712 17.54 -10.99 24.29
C LEU A 712 17.16 -12.48 24.24
N LYS A 713 16.47 -12.94 23.18
CA LYS A 713 16.16 -14.36 22.98
C LYS A 713 17.43 -15.20 22.78
N SER A 714 18.40 -14.70 22.02
CA SER A 714 19.68 -15.38 21.78
C SER A 714 20.49 -15.53 23.07
N LEU A 715 20.57 -14.46 23.87
CA LEU A 715 21.20 -14.47 25.19
C LEU A 715 20.50 -15.42 26.16
N THR A 716 19.17 -15.43 26.16
CA THR A 716 18.36 -16.34 26.99
C THR A 716 18.58 -17.80 26.60
N ALA A 717 18.76 -18.08 25.30
CA ALA A 717 18.98 -19.41 24.75
C ALA A 717 20.46 -19.85 24.71
N GLN A 718 21.40 -19.01 25.18
CA GLN A 718 22.85 -19.25 25.11
C GLN A 718 23.37 -19.55 23.70
N LYS A 719 22.72 -19.00 22.67
CA LYS A 719 23.17 -19.14 21.28
C LYS A 719 24.22 -18.09 20.97
N PRO A 720 25.28 -18.42 20.20
CA PRO A 720 26.23 -17.42 19.73
C PRO A 720 25.49 -16.37 18.90
N VAL A 721 25.71 -15.09 19.24
CA VAL A 721 25.19 -13.96 18.47
C VAL A 721 26.00 -13.87 17.19
N THR A 722 25.37 -14.18 16.05
CA THR A 722 26.05 -14.31 14.75
C THR A 722 26.56 -12.98 14.20
N VAL A 723 25.87 -11.87 14.50
CA VAL A 723 26.24 -10.50 14.12
C VAL A 723 25.88 -9.57 15.28
N GLU A 724 26.86 -8.78 15.72
CA GLU A 724 26.64 -7.81 16.79
C GLU A 724 25.75 -6.66 16.28
N PRO A 725 24.68 -6.30 17.01
CA PRO A 725 23.87 -5.11 16.71
C PRO A 725 24.74 -3.85 16.62
N GLU A 726 24.59 -3.07 15.54
CA GLU A 726 24.98 -1.67 15.61
C GLU A 726 24.01 -0.94 16.55
N LEU A 727 24.54 -0.18 17.50
CA LEU A 727 23.74 0.66 18.38
C LEU A 727 23.35 1.93 17.61
N PRO A 728 22.08 2.14 17.25
CA PRO A 728 21.66 3.34 16.55
C PRO A 728 21.73 4.57 17.48
N ARG A 729 21.91 5.76 16.91
CA ARG A 729 21.81 7.00 17.72
C ARG A 729 20.34 7.25 18.07
N LEU A 730 20.11 7.98 19.15
CA LEU A 730 18.75 8.36 19.55
C LEU A 730 18.05 9.15 18.43
N GLU A 731 18.77 10.02 17.72
CA GLU A 731 18.25 10.80 16.59
C GLU A 731 17.83 9.93 15.39
N ASP A 732 18.46 8.76 15.22
CA ASP A 732 18.10 7.82 14.14
C ASP A 732 16.77 7.11 14.43
N VAL A 733 16.41 6.98 15.71
CA VAL A 733 15.23 6.27 16.22
C VAL A 733 14.09 7.22 16.55
N VAL A 734 14.39 8.38 17.13
CA VAL A 734 13.44 9.45 17.45
C VAL A 734 13.99 10.76 16.88
N GLY A 735 13.96 10.87 15.56
CA GLY A 735 14.34 12.08 14.83
C GLY A 735 13.27 13.17 14.87
N PRO A 736 13.50 14.31 14.19
CA PRO A 736 12.57 15.43 14.17
C PRO A 736 11.20 15.08 13.56
N GLU A 737 11.14 14.10 12.66
CA GLU A 737 9.89 13.63 12.02
C GLU A 737 9.10 12.62 12.89
N ALA A 738 9.62 12.23 14.06
CA ALA A 738 9.00 11.19 14.88
C ALA A 738 7.55 11.53 15.27
N GLU A 739 7.25 12.78 15.62
CA GLU A 739 5.88 13.20 15.99
C GLU A 739 4.90 13.18 14.81
N ALA A 740 5.41 13.29 13.57
CA ALA A 740 4.60 13.22 12.35
C ALA A 740 4.27 11.78 11.92
N GLU A 741 5.00 10.79 12.44
CA GLU A 741 4.85 9.37 12.05
C GLU A 741 4.44 8.43 13.19
N MET A 742 4.76 8.80 14.43
CA MET A 742 4.67 7.95 15.61
C MET A 742 3.76 8.59 16.67
N THR A 743 3.03 7.76 17.41
CA THR A 743 2.27 8.21 18.58
C THR A 743 3.22 8.57 19.74
N PRO A 744 2.76 9.36 20.72
CA PRO A 744 3.55 9.62 21.93
C PRO A 744 4.00 8.33 22.65
N SER A 745 3.14 7.30 22.69
CA SER A 745 3.48 6.01 23.29
C SER A 745 4.53 5.24 22.49
N GLU A 746 4.51 5.33 21.15
CA GLU A 746 5.54 4.73 20.29
C GLU A 746 6.89 5.43 20.47
N ILE A 747 6.91 6.77 20.56
CA ILE A 747 8.12 7.56 20.80
C ILE A 747 8.73 7.20 22.16
N GLU A 748 7.91 7.16 23.20
CA GLU A 748 8.35 6.78 24.54
C GLU A 748 8.89 5.35 24.58
N SER A 749 8.19 4.40 23.94
CA SER A 749 8.64 3.01 23.85
C SER A 749 9.94 2.86 23.08
N ALA A 750 10.14 3.62 22.00
CA ALA A 750 11.37 3.60 21.24
C ALA A 750 12.57 4.08 22.08
N ARG A 751 12.39 5.12 22.91
CA ARG A 751 13.42 5.61 23.85
C ARG A 751 13.80 4.56 24.89
N VAL A 752 12.81 3.96 25.57
CA VAL A 752 13.10 2.94 26.59
C VAL A 752 13.67 1.66 25.98
N ASN A 753 13.18 1.22 24.82
CA ASN A 753 13.71 0.03 24.14
C ASN A 753 15.15 0.24 23.65
N LEU A 754 15.53 1.46 23.25
CA LEU A 754 16.94 1.79 22.96
C LEU A 754 17.81 1.63 24.21
N ASN A 755 17.35 2.12 25.36
CA ASN A 755 18.07 1.93 26.63
C ASN A 755 18.20 0.43 26.99
N ILE A 756 17.14 -0.36 26.81
CA ILE A 756 17.17 -1.81 27.05
C ILE A 756 18.14 -2.50 26.07
N LEU A 757 18.20 -2.06 24.81
CA LEU A 757 19.15 -2.59 23.81
C LEU A 757 20.59 -2.32 24.21
N THR A 758 20.90 -1.11 24.66
CA THR A 758 22.23 -0.74 25.20
C THR A 758 22.62 -1.66 26.36
N LEU A 759 21.71 -1.92 27.30
CA LEU A 759 21.95 -2.83 28.43
C LEU A 759 22.14 -4.29 27.97
N ALA A 760 21.36 -4.75 26.99
CA ALA A 760 21.47 -6.10 26.45
C ALA A 760 22.80 -6.31 25.69
N LEU A 761 23.26 -5.31 24.93
CA LEU A 761 24.56 -5.29 24.27
C LEU A 761 25.71 -5.36 25.27
N PHE A 762 25.62 -4.62 26.37
CA PHE A 762 26.61 -4.68 27.44
C PHE A 762 26.66 -6.08 28.09
N LEU A 763 25.51 -6.70 28.36
CA LEU A 763 25.44 -8.09 28.87
C LEU A 763 26.07 -9.11 27.90
N ASN A 764 25.95 -8.85 26.58
CA ASN A 764 26.59 -9.63 25.53
C ASN A 764 28.12 -9.42 25.44
N GLY A 765 28.68 -8.49 26.22
CA GLY A 765 30.12 -8.19 26.24
C GLY A 765 30.58 -7.26 25.12
N SER A 766 29.67 -6.44 24.58
CA SER A 766 30.00 -5.42 23.58
C SER A 766 31.00 -4.40 24.12
N LYS A 767 31.95 -3.98 23.28
CA LYS A 767 32.89 -2.90 23.60
C LYS A 767 32.37 -1.51 23.23
N SER A 768 31.23 -1.43 22.52
CA SER A 768 30.66 -0.15 22.08
C SER A 768 29.92 0.60 23.19
N VAL A 769 29.66 -0.06 24.32
CA VAL A 769 28.89 0.47 25.44
C VAL A 769 29.81 0.71 26.65
N THR A 770 29.82 1.94 27.17
CA THR A 770 30.60 2.30 28.36
C THR A 770 29.83 2.03 29.66
N SER A 771 30.54 1.89 30.78
CA SER A 771 29.90 1.70 32.10
C SER A 771 29.03 2.90 32.50
N GLU A 772 29.40 4.11 32.10
CA GLU A 772 28.62 5.34 32.36
C GLU A 772 27.29 5.33 31.60
N GLN A 773 27.29 4.85 30.35
CA GLN A 773 26.08 4.67 29.57
C GLN A 773 25.16 3.62 30.20
N VAL A 774 25.71 2.53 30.75
CA VAL A 774 24.94 1.51 31.47
C VAL A 774 24.22 2.12 32.67
N ASP A 775 24.92 2.88 33.52
CA ASP A 775 24.29 3.49 34.69
C ASP A 775 23.22 4.51 34.31
N THR A 776 23.46 5.31 33.26
CA THR A 776 22.49 6.27 32.71
C THR A 776 21.24 5.55 32.18
N CYS A 777 21.42 4.51 31.36
CA CYS A 777 20.31 3.74 30.79
C CYS A 777 19.50 3.05 31.90
N LEU A 778 20.15 2.47 32.92
CA LEU A 778 19.44 1.88 34.06
C LEU A 778 18.59 2.92 34.80
N THR A 779 19.12 4.14 35.02
CA THR A 779 18.38 5.21 35.71
C THR A 779 17.17 5.65 34.90
N GLN A 780 17.33 5.86 33.60
CA GLN A 780 16.22 6.22 32.72
C GLN A 780 15.14 5.13 32.63
N VAL A 781 15.53 3.85 32.66
CA VAL A 781 14.58 2.73 32.70
C VAL A 781 13.83 2.68 34.05
N GLU A 782 14.52 2.94 35.17
CA GLU A 782 13.90 3.04 36.49
C GLU A 782 12.90 4.20 36.58
N GLU A 783 13.27 5.38 36.08
CA GLU A 783 12.40 6.56 36.00
C GLU A 783 11.16 6.29 35.14
N TRP A 784 11.35 5.63 33.99
CA TRP A 784 10.25 5.21 33.14
C TRP A 784 9.31 4.23 33.84
N LEU A 785 9.84 3.23 34.55
CA LEU A 785 9.01 2.28 35.32
C LEU A 785 8.23 2.97 36.44
N GLU A 786 8.82 3.94 37.14
CA GLU A 786 8.15 4.70 38.20
C GLU A 786 7.03 5.57 37.61
N SER A 787 7.29 6.24 36.47
CA SER A 787 6.28 6.98 35.72
C SER A 787 5.12 6.06 35.31
N LYS A 788 5.40 4.88 34.74
CA LYS A 788 4.36 3.91 34.36
C LYS A 788 3.63 3.31 35.54
N LEU A 789 4.28 3.14 36.69
CA LEU A 789 3.61 2.71 37.89
C LEU A 789 2.58 3.75 38.33
N ASN A 790 2.94 5.04 38.31
CA ASN A 790 2.01 6.13 38.61
C ASN A 790 0.85 6.18 37.61
N ASP A 791 1.12 6.01 36.32
CA ASP A 791 0.10 6.02 35.25
C ASP A 791 -0.96 4.92 35.43
N VAL A 792 -0.55 3.74 35.93
CA VAL A 792 -1.44 2.57 36.11
C VAL A 792 -1.95 2.42 37.54
N THR A 793 -1.50 3.22 38.48
CA THR A 793 -1.98 3.12 39.87
C THR A 793 -3.40 3.65 39.94
N VAL A 794 -4.27 2.84 40.52
CA VAL A 794 -5.70 3.09 40.59
C VAL A 794 -6.02 3.83 41.90
N ASN A 795 -6.86 4.87 41.84
CA ASN A 795 -7.32 5.61 43.02
C ASN A 795 -8.53 4.92 43.71
N ASP A 796 -9.03 5.50 44.79
CA ASP A 796 -10.19 4.98 45.55
C ASP A 796 -11.47 4.84 44.70
N ALA A 797 -11.58 5.58 43.59
CA ALA A 797 -12.69 5.52 42.64
C ALA A 797 -12.49 4.48 41.52
N ASN A 798 -11.48 3.62 41.64
CA ASN A 798 -11.07 2.66 40.61
C ASN A 798 -10.62 3.30 39.27
N VAL A 799 -10.16 4.55 39.29
CA VAL A 799 -9.67 5.28 38.10
C VAL A 799 -8.17 5.56 38.22
N SER A 800 -7.41 5.25 37.18
CA SER A 800 -5.99 5.61 37.06
C SER A 800 -5.80 6.76 36.07
N PRO A 801 -4.64 7.43 36.05
CA PRO A 801 -4.30 8.43 35.02
C PRO A 801 -4.42 7.89 33.58
N VAL A 802 -4.03 6.63 33.32
CA VAL A 802 -4.19 6.04 31.98
C VAL A 802 -5.67 5.89 31.61
N ILE A 803 -6.52 5.45 32.54
CA ILE A 803 -7.97 5.37 32.31
C ILE A 803 -8.53 6.77 32.08
N SER A 804 -8.19 7.75 32.92
CA SER A 804 -8.78 9.08 32.82
C SER A 804 -8.47 9.78 31.49
N ASN A 805 -7.28 9.54 30.95
CA ASN A 805 -6.80 10.21 29.75
C ASN A 805 -7.20 9.50 28.45
N THR A 806 -7.60 8.23 28.53
CA THR A 806 -7.79 7.39 27.32
C THR A 806 -9.05 6.55 27.30
N ALA A 807 -9.84 6.48 28.36
CA ALA A 807 -11.12 5.78 28.35
C ALA A 807 -12.23 6.60 27.66
N ILE A 808 -13.24 5.88 27.20
CA ILE A 808 -14.50 6.41 26.65
C ILE A 808 -15.46 6.66 27.81
N TYR A 809 -16.07 7.84 27.80
CA TYR A 809 -17.07 8.28 28.78
C TYR A 809 -18.45 8.32 28.12
N VAL A 810 -19.26 7.31 28.38
CA VAL A 810 -20.68 7.30 27.93
C VAL A 810 -21.51 8.21 28.83
N LYS A 811 -21.20 8.20 30.13
CA LYS A 811 -21.70 9.17 31.11
C LYS A 811 -20.55 10.09 31.54
N PRO A 812 -20.80 11.39 31.76
CA PRO A 812 -19.74 12.34 32.15
C PRO A 812 -19.02 11.95 33.46
N GLU A 813 -19.71 11.22 34.34
CA GLU A 813 -19.30 10.98 35.72
C GLU A 813 -18.31 9.83 35.88
N ALA A 814 -18.26 8.87 34.94
CA ALA A 814 -17.45 7.65 35.11
C ALA A 814 -16.92 7.06 33.79
N PRO A 815 -15.67 6.57 33.76
CA PRO A 815 -15.11 5.89 32.59
C PRO A 815 -15.88 4.59 32.34
N THR A 816 -16.34 4.41 31.10
CA THR A 816 -17.22 3.31 30.73
C THR A 816 -16.48 2.21 29.98
N ALA A 817 -15.67 2.57 28.98
CA ALA A 817 -15.06 1.63 28.05
C ALA A 817 -13.64 2.04 27.63
N PRO A 818 -12.80 1.11 27.12
CA PRO A 818 -11.48 1.45 26.58
C PRO A 818 -11.57 2.09 25.18
N SER A 819 -10.68 3.02 24.87
CA SER A 819 -10.46 3.48 23.48
C SER A 819 -9.27 2.76 22.82
N TRP A 820 -9.04 3.01 21.54
CA TRP A 820 -7.82 2.57 20.87
C TRP A 820 -6.54 3.10 21.52
N ARG A 821 -6.58 4.32 22.07
CA ARG A 821 -5.41 4.93 22.75
C ARG A 821 -5.07 4.17 24.02
N TYR A 822 -6.09 3.72 24.76
CA TYR A 822 -5.93 2.89 25.94
C TYR A 822 -5.22 1.58 25.59
N PHE A 823 -5.75 0.85 24.59
CA PHE A 823 -5.13 -0.41 24.14
C PHE A 823 -3.71 -0.19 23.61
N HIS A 824 -3.53 0.76 22.70
CA HIS A 824 -2.25 1.04 22.06
C HIS A 824 -1.17 1.40 23.10
N SER A 825 -1.50 2.27 24.06
CA SER A 825 -0.58 2.65 25.13
C SER A 825 -0.17 1.45 25.98
N LEU A 826 -1.14 0.66 26.44
CA LEU A 826 -0.87 -0.47 27.33
C LEU A 826 -0.15 -1.63 26.64
N PHE A 827 -0.52 -2.01 25.42
CA PHE A 827 0.21 -3.04 24.68
C PHE A 827 1.65 -2.64 24.37
N THR A 828 1.88 -1.36 24.09
CA THR A 828 3.22 -0.81 23.87
C THR A 828 4.07 -0.85 25.14
N VAL A 829 3.49 -0.48 26.29
CA VAL A 829 4.15 -0.63 27.61
C VAL A 829 4.44 -2.11 27.90
N LEU A 830 3.46 -3.00 27.69
CA LEU A 830 3.63 -4.44 27.92
C LEU A 830 4.70 -5.07 27.03
N GLU A 831 4.86 -4.60 25.79
CA GLU A 831 5.98 -5.01 24.92
C GLU A 831 7.32 -4.65 25.58
N SER A 832 7.51 -3.42 26.02
CA SER A 832 8.73 -2.98 26.72
C SER A 832 8.97 -3.72 28.05
N LEU A 833 7.91 -3.97 28.84
CA LEU A 833 8.01 -4.77 30.08
C LEU A 833 8.46 -6.20 29.80
N LYS A 834 8.04 -6.79 28.68
CA LYS A 834 8.49 -8.12 28.24
C LYS A 834 9.94 -8.13 27.76
N ALA A 835 10.43 -7.05 27.18
CA ALA A 835 11.86 -6.91 26.91
C ALA A 835 12.66 -6.83 28.23
N LEU A 836 12.17 -6.07 29.21
CA LEU A 836 12.76 -6.00 30.55
C LEU A 836 12.76 -7.36 31.26
N SER A 837 11.70 -8.16 31.10
CA SER A 837 11.62 -9.49 31.71
C SER A 837 12.72 -10.43 31.24
N LEU A 838 12.98 -10.43 29.94
CA LEU A 838 14.11 -11.15 29.35
C LEU A 838 15.45 -10.57 29.80
N LEU A 839 15.57 -9.23 29.87
CA LEU A 839 16.80 -8.56 30.29
C LEU A 839 17.21 -8.95 31.71
N TYR A 840 16.33 -8.80 32.72
CA TYR A 840 16.68 -9.18 34.09
C TYR A 840 16.83 -10.69 34.26
N THR A 841 16.13 -11.50 33.47
CA THR A 841 16.33 -12.96 33.43
C THR A 841 17.74 -13.33 32.97
N VAL A 842 18.31 -12.59 32.02
CA VAL A 842 19.71 -12.76 31.59
C VAL A 842 20.67 -12.13 32.61
N GLY A 843 20.38 -10.92 33.11
CA GLY A 843 21.24 -10.17 34.02
C GLY A 843 21.44 -10.83 35.40
N LEU A 844 20.46 -11.60 35.89
CA LEU A 844 20.56 -12.34 37.15
C LEU A 844 21.25 -13.71 37.00
N ARG A 845 21.53 -14.17 35.77
CA ARG A 845 22.21 -15.46 35.53
C ARG A 845 23.71 -15.36 35.79
N LYS A 846 24.29 -16.49 36.22
CA LYS A 846 25.74 -16.66 36.30
C LYS A 846 26.32 -16.95 34.91
N GLY A 847 27.37 -16.25 34.51
CA GLY A 847 28.12 -16.53 33.27
C GLY A 847 27.90 -15.55 32.10
N THR A 848 27.27 -14.40 32.31
CA THR A 848 27.22 -13.32 31.31
C THR A 848 28.59 -12.63 31.14
N LYS A 849 28.87 -12.12 29.95
CA LYS A 849 30.15 -11.44 29.65
C LYS A 849 30.23 -10.06 30.32
N GLY A 850 29.12 -9.32 30.32
CA GLY A 850 28.94 -8.10 31.14
C GLY A 850 28.14 -8.38 32.42
N LYS A 851 28.38 -7.60 33.49
CA LYS A 851 27.65 -7.71 34.77
C LYS A 851 26.93 -6.40 35.09
N LEU A 852 25.61 -6.48 35.21
CA LEU A 852 24.79 -5.38 35.73
C LEU A 852 24.74 -5.41 37.28
N PRO A 853 24.56 -4.28 37.96
CA PRO A 853 24.41 -4.25 39.42
C PRO A 853 23.19 -5.06 39.88
N LYS A 854 23.43 -6.12 40.67
CA LYS A 854 22.40 -7.10 41.05
C LYS A 854 21.19 -6.44 41.74
N GLU A 855 21.43 -5.54 42.68
CA GLU A 855 20.38 -4.82 43.43
C GLU A 855 19.47 -4.00 42.50
N ARG A 856 20.05 -3.32 41.50
CA ARG A 856 19.28 -2.55 40.51
C ARG A 856 18.45 -3.47 39.63
N VAL A 857 19.00 -4.61 39.20
CA VAL A 857 18.28 -5.59 38.39
C VAL A 857 17.11 -6.22 39.16
N GLU A 858 17.27 -6.51 40.45
CA GLU A 858 16.18 -6.99 41.32
C GLU A 858 15.10 -5.91 41.48
N LYS A 859 15.49 -4.64 41.70
CA LYS A 859 14.55 -3.50 41.73
C LYS A 859 13.76 -3.35 40.43
N LEU A 860 14.42 -3.50 39.27
CA LEU A 860 13.75 -3.48 37.96
C LEU A 860 12.73 -4.62 37.83
N ALA A 861 13.07 -5.83 38.29
CA ALA A 861 12.15 -6.97 38.26
C ALA A 861 10.92 -6.74 39.16
N ASP A 862 11.11 -6.17 40.35
CA ASP A 862 10.02 -5.85 41.27
C ASP A 862 9.09 -4.77 40.71
N ARG A 863 9.66 -3.67 40.21
CA ARG A 863 8.87 -2.59 39.59
C ARG A 863 8.15 -3.05 38.33
N THR A 864 8.79 -3.85 37.48
CA THR A 864 8.14 -4.46 36.30
C THR A 864 6.91 -5.28 36.70
N ARG A 865 7.01 -6.10 37.76
CA ARG A 865 5.87 -6.86 38.28
C ARG A 865 4.76 -5.97 38.82
N GLN A 866 5.09 -4.89 39.52
CA GLN A 866 4.10 -3.93 40.04
C GLN A 866 3.35 -3.22 38.91
N VAL A 867 4.05 -2.73 37.88
CA VAL A 867 3.41 -2.13 36.71
C VAL A 867 2.49 -3.14 36.01
N HIS A 868 2.95 -4.37 35.77
CA HIS A 868 2.12 -5.42 35.16
C HIS A 868 0.87 -5.73 35.99
N GLN A 869 0.98 -5.79 37.32
CA GLN A 869 -0.16 -5.97 38.21
C GLN A 869 -1.14 -4.78 38.17
N GLY A 870 -0.61 -3.55 38.13
CA GLY A 870 -1.39 -2.33 37.95
C GLY A 870 -2.19 -2.34 36.64
N VAL A 871 -1.57 -2.71 35.52
CA VAL A 871 -2.27 -2.91 34.23
C VAL A 871 -3.43 -3.90 34.38
N ARG A 872 -3.21 -5.04 35.05
CA ARG A 872 -4.29 -6.02 35.29
C ARG A 872 -5.39 -5.49 36.20
N ALA A 873 -5.07 -4.62 37.16
CA ALA A 873 -6.08 -3.97 38.01
C ALA A 873 -6.97 -3.02 37.18
N ASN A 874 -6.37 -2.21 36.30
CA ASN A 874 -7.09 -1.34 35.37
C ASN A 874 -8.03 -2.11 34.45
N VAL A 875 -7.55 -3.24 33.90
CA VAL A 875 -8.39 -4.12 33.07
C VAL A 875 -9.62 -4.62 33.84
N ARG A 876 -9.45 -5.03 35.10
CA ARG A 876 -10.59 -5.47 35.93
C ARG A 876 -11.56 -4.33 36.23
N ALA A 877 -11.05 -3.13 36.49
CA ALA A 877 -11.87 -1.95 36.73
C ALA A 877 -12.75 -1.63 35.50
N LEU A 878 -12.16 -1.55 34.31
CA LEU A 878 -12.93 -1.30 33.08
C LEU A 878 -13.89 -2.43 32.73
N LYS A 879 -13.51 -3.71 32.92
CA LYS A 879 -14.47 -4.83 32.74
C LYS A 879 -15.68 -4.68 33.66
N SER A 880 -15.45 -4.32 34.93
CA SER A 880 -16.55 -4.07 35.87
C SER A 880 -17.41 -2.88 35.47
N SER A 881 -16.82 -1.83 34.86
CA SER A 881 -17.58 -0.68 34.34
C SER A 881 -18.44 -1.06 33.14
N ILE A 882 -17.93 -1.88 32.21
CA ILE A 882 -18.68 -2.33 31.03
C ILE A 882 -19.86 -3.20 31.43
N SER A 883 -19.65 -4.18 32.31
CA SER A 883 -20.71 -5.10 32.75
C SER A 883 -21.65 -4.49 33.80
N ALA A 884 -21.56 -3.18 34.10
CA ALA A 884 -22.41 -2.52 35.07
C ALA A 884 -23.89 -2.45 34.58
N PRO A 885 -24.89 -2.60 35.48
CA PRO A 885 -26.29 -2.50 35.10
C PRO A 885 -26.63 -1.16 34.43
N GLY A 886 -27.37 -1.21 33.32
CA GLY A 886 -27.85 -0.02 32.62
C GLY A 886 -26.87 0.62 31.64
N VAL A 887 -25.65 0.07 31.46
CA VAL A 887 -24.69 0.57 30.43
C VAL A 887 -25.25 0.40 29.03
N LEU A 888 -25.84 -0.77 28.70
CA LEU A 888 -26.49 -1.01 27.41
C LEU A 888 -27.56 0.04 27.10
N GLY A 889 -28.49 0.27 28.04
CA GLY A 889 -29.53 1.29 27.91
C GLY A 889 -28.95 2.71 27.77
N SER A 890 -27.84 2.99 28.46
CA SER A 890 -27.16 4.28 28.34
C SER A 890 -26.49 4.47 26.97
N LEU A 891 -25.99 3.40 26.35
CA LEU A 891 -25.44 3.42 24.99
C LEU A 891 -26.53 3.63 23.94
N THR A 892 -27.66 2.92 24.07
CA THR A 892 -28.81 3.11 23.17
C THR A 892 -29.37 4.53 23.28
N ASP A 893 -29.52 5.03 24.51
CA ASP A 893 -29.95 6.41 24.76
C ASP A 893 -28.94 7.42 24.22
N LEU A 894 -27.63 7.17 24.34
CA LEU A 894 -26.59 8.05 23.81
C LEU A 894 -26.66 8.16 22.28
N VAL A 895 -26.89 7.06 21.58
CA VAL A 895 -27.01 7.07 20.11
C VAL A 895 -28.17 7.97 19.67
N VAL A 896 -29.33 7.83 20.31
CA VAL A 896 -30.57 8.54 19.96
C VAL A 896 -30.62 9.98 20.49
N ALA A 897 -30.27 10.18 21.76
CA ALA A 897 -30.49 11.43 22.50
C ALA A 897 -29.21 12.21 22.82
N GLY A 898 -28.03 11.57 22.75
CA GLY A 898 -26.72 12.23 22.91
C GLY A 898 -26.18 12.24 24.33
N SER A 899 -25.14 13.04 24.54
CA SER A 899 -24.49 13.16 25.85
C SER A 899 -25.23 14.06 26.85
N GLY A 900 -26.46 14.49 26.55
CA GLY A 900 -27.30 15.32 27.41
C GLY A 900 -28.62 15.75 26.75
N SER A 901 -29.46 16.52 27.45
CA SER A 901 -30.74 17.05 26.95
C SER A 901 -30.61 18.23 25.98
N GLU A 902 -29.45 18.40 25.34
CA GLU A 902 -29.08 19.58 24.54
C GLU A 902 -28.95 19.29 23.04
N ASP A 903 -29.24 18.06 22.58
CA ASP A 903 -29.37 17.78 21.15
C ASP A 903 -30.74 18.27 20.65
N GLY A 904 -30.78 18.80 19.42
CA GLY A 904 -32.01 19.30 18.82
C GLY A 904 -33.10 18.22 18.74
N SER A 905 -34.33 18.55 19.18
CA SER A 905 -35.47 17.62 19.15
C SER A 905 -35.74 16.98 17.79
N GLN A 906 -35.37 17.67 16.71
CA GLN A 906 -35.51 17.21 15.34
C GLN A 906 -34.56 16.05 14.99
N LEU A 907 -33.27 16.15 15.33
CA LEU A 907 -32.30 15.09 15.04
C LEU A 907 -32.64 13.81 15.80
N ARG A 908 -33.00 13.95 17.08
CA ARG A 908 -33.46 12.82 17.89
C ARG A 908 -34.65 12.11 17.25
N THR A 909 -35.66 12.88 16.82
CA THR A 909 -36.84 12.34 16.17
C THR A 909 -36.51 11.61 14.87
N GLU A 910 -35.59 12.13 14.06
CA GLU A 910 -35.19 11.46 12.82
C GLU A 910 -34.31 10.22 13.06
N LEU A 911 -33.45 10.22 14.08
CA LEU A 911 -32.70 9.02 14.48
C LEU A 911 -33.65 7.91 14.98
N ASP A 912 -34.64 8.24 15.81
CA ASP A 912 -35.66 7.30 16.29
C ASP A 912 -36.46 6.65 15.15
N LYS A 913 -36.73 7.40 14.07
CA LYS A 913 -37.43 6.85 12.90
C LYS A 913 -36.52 6.07 11.96
N THR A 914 -35.22 6.32 11.98
CA THR A 914 -34.25 5.71 11.06
C THR A 914 -33.66 4.42 11.62
N LEU A 915 -33.37 4.40 12.91
CA LEU A 915 -32.73 3.30 13.63
C LEU A 915 -33.80 2.39 14.25
N ASP A 916 -33.77 1.11 13.91
CA ASP A 916 -34.60 0.11 14.58
C ASP A 916 -34.05 -0.15 16.00
N THR A 917 -34.91 -0.09 17.02
CA THR A 917 -34.50 -0.21 18.43
C THR A 917 -33.87 -1.57 18.72
N ALA A 918 -34.40 -2.66 18.16
CA ALA A 918 -33.87 -3.99 18.39
C ALA A 918 -32.48 -4.17 17.73
N ALA A 919 -32.32 -3.69 16.49
CA ALA A 919 -31.02 -3.68 15.83
C ALA A 919 -29.99 -2.81 16.57
N LEU A 920 -30.42 -1.68 17.14
CA LEU A 920 -29.57 -0.80 17.92
C LEU A 920 -29.09 -1.46 19.22
N GLU A 921 -29.97 -2.15 19.95
CA GLU A 921 -29.61 -2.92 21.15
C GLU A 921 -28.58 -4.02 20.82
N VAL A 922 -28.76 -4.73 19.71
CA VAL A 922 -27.80 -5.74 19.24
C VAL A 922 -26.44 -5.11 18.97
N PHE A 923 -26.40 -4.01 18.20
CA PHE A 923 -25.16 -3.28 17.93
C PHE A 923 -24.43 -2.85 19.20
N CYS A 924 -25.15 -2.24 20.16
CA CYS A 924 -24.55 -1.81 21.42
C CYS A 924 -24.05 -2.99 22.26
N GLY A 925 -24.77 -4.13 22.26
CA GLY A 925 -24.33 -5.36 22.90
C GLY A 925 -23.04 -5.92 22.30
N GLU A 926 -22.97 -6.04 20.97
CA GLU A 926 -21.77 -6.50 20.27
C GLU A 926 -20.57 -5.56 20.47
N LEU A 927 -20.80 -4.25 20.59
CA LEU A 927 -19.76 -3.28 20.92
C LEU A 927 -19.18 -3.53 22.32
N MET A 928 -20.04 -3.81 23.29
CA MET A 928 -19.62 -4.15 24.66
C MET A 928 -18.81 -5.45 24.69
N GLU A 929 -19.25 -6.49 23.99
CA GLU A 929 -18.54 -7.77 23.87
C GLU A 929 -17.13 -7.58 23.28
N SER A 930 -17.03 -6.80 22.21
CA SER A 930 -15.75 -6.46 21.57
C SER A 930 -14.76 -5.74 22.50
N TRP A 931 -15.25 -4.85 23.38
CA TRP A 931 -14.42 -4.24 24.41
C TRP A 931 -13.94 -5.25 25.46
N GLU A 932 -14.82 -6.16 25.90
CA GLU A 932 -14.46 -7.20 26.87
C GLU A 932 -13.42 -8.18 26.34
N GLU A 933 -13.52 -8.53 25.06
CA GLU A 933 -12.55 -9.33 24.31
C GLU A 933 -11.19 -8.63 24.26
N GLY A 934 -11.17 -7.37 23.81
CA GLY A 934 -9.96 -6.54 23.77
C GLY A 934 -9.22 -6.49 25.11
N LEU A 935 -9.98 -6.26 26.20
CA LEU A 935 -9.48 -6.27 27.58
C LEU A 935 -8.99 -7.66 28.01
N GLY A 936 -9.64 -8.73 27.54
CA GLY A 936 -9.18 -10.11 27.71
C GLY A 936 -7.80 -10.34 27.10
N GLY A 937 -7.54 -9.76 25.92
CA GLY A 937 -6.25 -9.78 25.27
C GLY A 937 -5.11 -9.18 26.09
N ILE A 938 -5.31 -7.98 26.66
CA ILE A 938 -4.33 -7.37 27.58
C ILE A 938 -4.08 -8.29 28.77
N PHE A 939 -5.15 -8.83 29.36
CA PHE A 939 -5.06 -9.69 30.54
C PHE A 939 -4.28 -10.99 30.29
N ALA A 940 -4.29 -11.49 29.05
CA ALA A 940 -3.60 -12.70 28.63
C ALA A 940 -2.08 -12.51 28.40
N VAL A 941 -1.59 -11.27 28.30
CA VAL A 941 -0.15 -11.02 28.05
C VAL A 941 0.69 -11.50 29.24
N SER A 942 1.56 -12.48 28.98
CA SER A 942 2.53 -13.00 29.94
C SER A 942 3.88 -12.28 29.81
N MET A 943 4.50 -12.03 30.97
CA MET A 943 5.86 -11.47 31.09
C MET A 943 6.92 -12.54 30.92
#